data_AF-A0A3A6HBN8-F1
#
_entry.id   AF-A0A3A6HBN8-F1
#
_cell.length_a   1.000
_cell.length_b   1.000
_cell.length_c   1.000
_cell.angle_alpha   90.00
_cell.angle_beta   90.00
_cell.angle_gamma   90.00
#
_symmetry.space_group_name_H-M   'P 1'
#
loop_
_entity.id
_entity.type
_entity.pdbx_description
1 polymer ?
#
loop_
_entity_poly.entity_id
_entity_poly.type
_entity_poly.pdbx_seq_one_letter_code
_entity_poly.pdbx_strand_id
1 'polypeptide(L)'
;MVNKKYINKVICLIVICSLCTNCMVYASKNLSPLAKQVEKYTSQFDDNEINQLIEDGEYEKAKSYIENTKDGFYERWSLKGLTSNELYIAYQFKEYMTDGFFSQGWWAKITTWASAFFYNDELKDYLTLKSPGKEKYKDMLRLYISQTEEEMVCNEYAQEIMSALNAMDELNTYVDEETFNDLLSASEKGKDEVDTVLFQMLNENPEIMKHEEFINSLAGKLSSALKKAGYTLDIVSSTAELISNIGFINAEFSTYDKYKDFLLNIQTVKNKNGDYVAPEDLRRAAFEISKELQGKYEYALTNFINEIAYSVTDGVVDALGLIESKVFSQITIGIDIATFIGNVSLDMTGLVKGVSYVQGYAYIGEIYSIILNEDKDRFVRQKNEVNAMQFIKDYEILLNIRKAGEEAYLNMSDFSGTWNKDDQKCLQKWTNYEEKKNFCDNNIEMIKSFKFIMPEIIENRTADEQKQKTSITPNEAAAIWEEFLISGEYSSFINDWDKSSLEYTIVDVNSDEIPELFIQASDIGGEFYNTWIFVLENRNIVFSHETYGYGSFRYSPSNNAIIGSPEWKPFGGTGYSPFYSLHGTQLEYLFEIGQDEGKNYYRDSMGTKYISDNERSSYYTDVVNFMWKRIRSLSSPSSSSKTDLSSYMGTDIFDFIKMAVDMYDGECNYSIKGIEYGMSLADATELAYQFSNYIVEDLPYYKLFKLNEETSLSFHANDKKVIDGISLYVE
;
A
#
# COMPACT_ATOMS: atom_id res chain seq x y z
N MET A 1 44.78 23.56 -32.72
CA MET A 1 44.51 22.13 -32.98
C MET A 1 44.10 21.47 -31.66
N VAL A 2 42.80 21.43 -31.36
CA VAL A 2 42.28 20.66 -30.23
C VAL A 2 42.04 19.23 -30.72
N ASN A 3 42.51 18.27 -29.93
CA ASN A 3 42.75 16.89 -30.33
C ASN A 3 41.42 16.14 -30.53
N LYS A 4 41.06 15.79 -31.79
CA LYS A 4 39.83 15.06 -32.19
C LYS A 4 39.57 13.79 -31.35
N LYS A 5 40.62 13.20 -30.78
CA LYS A 5 40.53 12.01 -29.92
C LYS A 5 39.84 12.27 -28.58
N TYR A 6 39.89 13.50 -28.07
CA TYR A 6 39.19 13.88 -26.83
C TYR A 6 37.71 14.17 -27.09
N ILE A 7 37.39 14.77 -28.24
CA ILE A 7 35.99 15.05 -28.62
C ILE A 7 35.20 13.76 -28.86
N ASN A 8 35.78 12.75 -29.53
CA ASN A 8 35.10 11.47 -29.74
C ASN A 8 34.88 10.67 -28.43
N LYS A 9 35.78 10.80 -27.44
CA LYS A 9 35.61 10.13 -26.14
C LYS A 9 34.50 10.78 -25.31
N VAL A 10 34.36 12.11 -25.39
CA VAL A 10 33.30 12.84 -24.71
C VAL A 10 31.93 12.55 -25.36
N ILE A 11 31.86 12.46 -26.69
CA ILE A 11 30.62 12.10 -27.40
C ILE A 11 30.18 10.65 -27.10
N CYS A 12 31.11 9.68 -27.06
CA CYS A 12 30.76 8.30 -26.67
C CYS A 12 30.29 8.19 -25.22
N LEU A 13 30.85 8.98 -24.29
CA LEU A 13 30.39 8.97 -22.89
C LEU A 13 28.96 9.54 -22.77
N ILE A 14 28.63 10.57 -23.54
CA ILE A 14 27.30 11.19 -23.56
C ILE A 14 26.24 10.24 -24.15
N VAL A 15 26.58 9.46 -25.18
CA VAL A 15 25.67 8.46 -25.80
C VAL A 15 25.45 7.25 -24.89
N ILE A 16 26.46 6.83 -24.11
CA ILE A 16 26.31 5.70 -23.17
C ILE A 16 25.49 6.12 -21.94
N CYS A 17 25.67 7.34 -21.43
CA CYS A 17 24.87 7.83 -20.30
C CYS A 17 23.39 8.06 -20.66
N SER A 18 23.06 8.40 -21.92
CA SER A 18 21.67 8.58 -22.37
C SER A 18 20.93 7.26 -22.66
N LEU A 19 21.65 6.16 -22.89
CA LEU A 19 21.05 4.83 -23.06
C LEU A 19 20.73 4.15 -21.71
N CYS A 20 21.41 4.49 -20.62
CA CYS A 20 21.16 3.87 -19.31
C CYS A 20 19.96 4.46 -18.54
N THR A 21 19.47 5.65 -18.90
CA THR A 21 18.26 6.23 -18.30
C THR A 21 16.95 5.63 -18.82
N ASN A 22 16.97 4.94 -19.95
CA ASN A 22 15.76 4.33 -20.55
C ASN A 22 15.51 2.86 -20.15
N CYS A 23 16.28 2.29 -19.21
CA CYS A 23 16.11 0.90 -18.77
C CYS A 23 15.59 0.75 -17.31
N MET A 24 15.03 1.80 -16.70
CA MET A 24 14.31 1.69 -15.41
C MET A 24 12.81 1.41 -15.59
N VAL A 25 12.45 0.57 -16.56
CA VAL A 25 11.09 0.05 -16.68
C VAL A 25 11.20 -1.47 -16.84
N TYR A 26 10.44 -2.20 -16.02
CA TYR A 26 10.33 -3.66 -15.93
C TYR A 26 11.43 -4.42 -15.19
N ALA A 27 11.35 -4.41 -13.85
CA ALA A 27 11.74 -5.55 -13.02
C ALA A 27 10.59 -5.85 -12.04
N SER A 28 9.54 -6.51 -12.53
CA SER A 28 8.49 -7.06 -11.68
C SER A 28 9.02 -8.35 -11.02
N LYS A 29 9.64 -8.21 -9.84
CA LYS A 29 9.70 -9.31 -8.86
C LYS A 29 8.29 -9.88 -8.65
N ASN A 30 8.18 -11.16 -8.31
CA ASN A 30 6.92 -11.73 -7.82
C ASN A 30 6.54 -11.04 -6.51
N LEU A 31 5.85 -9.90 -6.61
CA LEU A 31 5.26 -9.18 -5.50
C LEU A 31 4.20 -10.08 -4.83
N SER A 32 4.10 -10.03 -3.50
CA SER A 32 3.00 -10.66 -2.78
C SER A 32 1.65 -10.14 -3.33
N PRO A 33 0.55 -10.90 -3.22
CA PRO A 33 -0.77 -10.42 -3.66
C PRO A 33 -1.11 -9.02 -3.12
N LEU A 34 -0.75 -8.77 -1.85
CA LEU A 34 -0.89 -7.47 -1.21
C LEU A 34 -0.05 -6.37 -1.88
N ALA A 35 1.23 -6.65 -2.14
CA ALA A 35 2.10 -5.69 -2.81
C ALA A 35 1.69 -5.45 -4.27
N LYS A 36 1.17 -6.45 -4.98
CA LYS A 36 0.57 -6.27 -6.32
C LYS A 36 -0.65 -5.36 -6.26
N GLN A 37 -1.48 -5.50 -5.24
CA GLN A 37 -2.65 -4.66 -5.07
C GLN A 37 -2.26 -3.21 -4.75
N VAL A 38 -1.32 -2.98 -3.82
CA VAL A 38 -0.80 -1.63 -3.54
C VAL A 38 -0.09 -1.03 -4.76
N GLU A 39 0.54 -1.85 -5.61
CA GLU A 39 1.09 -1.38 -6.89
C GLU A 39 0.02 -0.79 -7.80
N LYS A 40 -1.21 -1.30 -7.81
CA LYS A 40 -2.31 -0.70 -8.58
C LYS A 40 -2.60 0.73 -8.13
N TYR A 41 -2.71 0.96 -6.82
CA TYR A 41 -2.91 2.30 -6.23
C TYR A 41 -1.75 3.26 -6.48
N THR A 42 -0.52 2.75 -6.45
CA THR A 42 0.71 3.57 -6.46
C THR A 42 1.35 3.71 -7.84
N SER A 43 0.92 2.91 -8.82
CA SER A 43 1.40 2.93 -10.20
C SER A 43 1.33 4.34 -10.79
N GLN A 44 2.39 4.74 -11.48
CA GLN A 44 2.41 6.02 -12.19
C GLN A 44 1.61 5.85 -13.47
N PHE A 45 0.55 6.64 -13.59
CA PHE A 45 -0.15 6.88 -14.84
C PHE A 45 0.25 8.30 -15.25
N ASP A 46 1.14 8.41 -16.24
CA ASP A 46 1.56 9.72 -16.75
C ASP A 46 0.68 10.11 -17.93
N ASP A 47 -0.34 10.93 -17.65
CA ASP A 47 -1.20 11.52 -18.67
C ASP A 47 -0.38 12.27 -19.74
N ASN A 48 0.81 12.78 -19.39
CA ASN A 48 1.69 13.46 -20.35
C ASN A 48 2.37 12.49 -21.30
N GLU A 49 2.68 11.27 -20.88
CA GLU A 49 3.28 10.24 -21.75
C GLU A 49 2.27 9.81 -22.82
N ILE A 50 0.99 9.67 -22.48
CA ILE A 50 -0.08 9.39 -23.45
C ILE A 50 -0.26 10.56 -24.42
N ASN A 51 -0.39 11.79 -23.90
CA ASN A 51 -0.57 12.97 -24.74
C ASN A 51 0.62 13.15 -25.70
N GLN A 52 1.84 12.90 -25.21
CA GLN A 52 3.04 12.98 -26.04
C GLN A 52 3.09 11.86 -27.10
N LEU A 53 2.70 10.63 -26.77
CA LEU A 53 2.58 9.54 -27.74
C LEU A 53 1.49 9.83 -28.81
N ILE A 54 0.41 10.53 -28.44
CA ILE A 54 -0.66 10.96 -29.35
C ILE A 54 -0.17 12.10 -30.26
N GLU A 55 0.47 13.12 -29.69
CA GLU A 55 1.06 14.26 -30.41
C GLU A 55 2.16 13.80 -31.39
N ASP A 56 2.95 12.79 -31.03
CA ASP A 56 3.99 12.18 -31.88
C ASP A 56 3.42 11.22 -32.94
N GLY A 57 2.10 11.00 -32.98
CA GLY A 57 1.43 10.10 -33.92
C GLY A 57 1.67 8.61 -33.64
N GLU A 58 2.18 8.28 -32.44
CA GLU A 58 2.45 6.92 -31.97
C GLU A 58 1.20 6.26 -31.35
N TYR A 59 0.06 6.33 -32.05
CA TYR A 59 -1.26 5.92 -31.53
C TYR A 59 -1.33 4.47 -31.02
N GLU A 60 -0.59 3.53 -31.62
CA GLU A 60 -0.56 2.14 -31.14
C GLU A 60 0.22 1.97 -29.83
N LYS A 61 1.25 2.81 -29.59
CA LYS A 61 1.96 2.84 -28.31
C LYS A 61 1.11 3.54 -27.25
N ALA A 62 0.44 4.64 -27.59
CA ALA A 62 -0.52 5.29 -26.70
C ALA A 62 -1.66 4.33 -26.31
N LYS A 63 -2.22 3.60 -27.28
CA LYS A 63 -3.24 2.59 -27.04
C LYS A 63 -2.73 1.43 -26.18
N SER A 64 -1.54 0.90 -26.47
CA SER A 64 -0.93 -0.15 -25.64
C SER A 64 -0.64 0.35 -24.22
N TYR A 65 -0.22 1.61 -24.06
CA TYR A 65 0.00 2.22 -22.75
C TYR A 65 -1.32 2.35 -21.98
N ILE A 66 -2.39 2.84 -22.62
CA ILE A 66 -3.75 2.91 -22.04
C ILE A 66 -4.28 1.51 -21.67
N GLU A 67 -4.10 0.52 -22.54
CA GLU A 67 -4.55 -0.86 -22.28
C GLU A 67 -3.78 -1.50 -21.11
N ASN A 68 -2.48 -1.21 -20.99
CA ASN A 68 -1.63 -1.69 -19.89
C ASN A 68 -1.87 -0.96 -18.57
N THR A 69 -2.39 0.27 -18.61
CA THR A 69 -2.64 1.11 -17.42
C THR A 69 -4.11 1.16 -17.02
N LYS A 70 -5.03 0.61 -17.82
CA LYS A 70 -6.43 0.39 -17.45
C LYS A 70 -6.55 -0.37 -16.12
N ASP A 71 -5.66 -1.34 -15.89
CA ASP A 71 -5.59 -2.05 -14.61
C ASP A 71 -5.11 -1.09 -13.51
N GLY A 72 -5.85 -1.01 -12.41
CA GLY A 72 -5.57 -0.06 -11.34
C GLY A 72 -6.19 1.34 -11.50
N PHE A 73 -7.01 1.61 -12.54
CA PHE A 73 -7.61 2.94 -12.74
C PHE A 73 -8.46 3.37 -11.53
N TYR A 74 -9.33 2.47 -11.06
CA TYR A 74 -10.22 2.77 -9.93
C TYR A 74 -9.40 3.00 -8.65
N GLU A 75 -8.38 2.19 -8.43
CA GLU A 75 -7.46 2.27 -7.30
C GLU A 75 -6.70 3.61 -7.27
N ARG A 76 -6.19 4.05 -8.42
CA ARG A 76 -5.55 5.38 -8.55
C ARG A 76 -6.54 6.52 -8.37
N TRP A 77 -7.77 6.38 -8.89
CA TRP A 77 -8.84 7.34 -8.70
C TRP A 77 -9.19 7.49 -7.22
N SER A 78 -9.37 6.38 -6.53
CA SER A 78 -9.64 6.33 -5.09
C SER A 78 -8.51 6.96 -4.29
N LEU A 79 -7.25 6.64 -4.58
CA LEU A 79 -6.11 7.29 -3.94
C LEU A 79 -6.08 8.80 -4.18
N LYS A 80 -6.31 9.26 -5.42
CA LYS A 80 -6.31 10.68 -5.76
C LYS A 80 -7.46 11.42 -5.09
N GLY A 81 -8.68 10.86 -5.12
CA GLY A 81 -9.83 11.41 -4.43
C GLY A 81 -9.63 11.48 -2.91
N LEU A 82 -8.98 10.48 -2.34
CA LEU A 82 -8.69 10.40 -0.92
C LEU A 82 -7.49 11.26 -0.48
N THR A 83 -6.59 11.67 -1.36
CA THR A 83 -5.45 12.54 -1.01
C THR A 83 -5.64 13.99 -1.46
N SER A 84 -6.56 14.26 -2.38
CA SER A 84 -6.92 15.62 -2.83
C SER A 84 -7.83 16.32 -1.81
N ASN A 85 -7.63 17.61 -1.57
CA ASN A 85 -8.49 18.39 -0.69
C ASN A 85 -9.67 19.07 -1.43
N GLU A 86 -9.76 18.91 -2.76
CA GLU A 86 -10.72 19.63 -3.61
C GLU A 86 -12.18 19.35 -3.23
N LEU A 87 -12.50 18.10 -2.93
CA LEU A 87 -13.87 17.66 -2.59
C LEU A 87 -14.06 17.42 -1.09
N TYR A 88 -13.05 17.71 -0.26
CA TYR A 88 -13.10 17.50 1.18
C TYR A 88 -13.60 18.76 1.91
N ILE A 89 -14.88 18.76 2.30
CA ILE A 89 -15.58 19.95 2.79
C ILE A 89 -14.97 20.45 4.10
N ALA A 90 -14.53 19.55 4.98
CA ALA A 90 -13.90 19.97 6.23
C ALA A 90 -12.63 20.79 5.97
N TYR A 91 -11.84 20.41 4.95
CA TYR A 91 -10.67 21.20 4.53
C TYR A 91 -11.09 22.53 3.91
N GLN A 92 -12.05 22.53 2.98
CA GLN A 92 -12.56 23.76 2.38
C GLN A 92 -13.09 24.74 3.45
N PHE A 93 -13.77 24.19 4.46
CA PHE A 93 -14.24 24.95 5.61
C PHE A 93 -13.09 25.50 6.46
N LYS A 94 -12.05 24.69 6.74
CA LYS A 94 -10.85 25.13 7.45
C LYS A 94 -10.16 26.28 6.71
N GLU A 95 -9.91 26.16 5.40
CA GLU A 95 -9.29 27.20 4.57
C GLU A 95 -10.16 28.47 4.54
N TYR A 96 -11.47 28.31 4.34
CA TYR A 96 -12.42 29.41 4.37
C TYR A 96 -12.39 30.16 5.71
N MET A 97 -12.22 29.46 6.84
CA MET A 97 -12.10 30.06 8.18
C MET A 97 -10.77 30.81 8.40
N THR A 98 -9.67 30.41 7.74
CA THR A 98 -8.36 31.06 7.86
C THR A 98 -8.15 32.24 6.91
N ASP A 99 -8.75 32.22 5.71
CA ASP A 99 -8.44 33.17 4.62
C ASP A 99 -9.44 34.34 4.48
N GLY A 100 -9.81 34.97 5.61
CA GLY A 100 -10.58 36.23 5.60
C GLY A 100 -12.08 36.08 5.85
N PHE A 101 -12.51 34.92 6.35
CA PHE A 101 -13.87 34.64 6.84
C PHE A 101 -14.56 35.80 7.57
N PHE A 102 -13.83 36.45 8.49
CA PHE A 102 -14.37 37.45 9.41
C PHE A 102 -14.51 38.85 8.80
N SER A 103 -13.95 39.09 7.61
CA SER A 103 -14.06 40.37 6.91
C SER A 103 -15.02 40.34 5.71
N GLN A 104 -15.31 39.16 5.12
CA GLN A 104 -16.07 39.07 3.86
C GLN A 104 -17.13 37.95 3.76
N GLY A 105 -17.23 37.03 4.74
CA GLY A 105 -18.11 35.84 4.66
C GLY A 105 -19.57 36.02 5.11
N TRP A 106 -20.43 35.01 4.87
CA TRP A 106 -21.84 35.00 5.36
C TRP A 106 -21.98 35.11 6.89
N TRP A 107 -20.94 34.71 7.63
CA TRP A 107 -20.85 34.89 9.08
C TRP A 107 -20.65 36.34 9.53
N ALA A 108 -20.02 37.18 8.72
CA ALA A 108 -19.94 38.62 8.99
C ALA A 108 -21.34 39.27 8.96
N LYS A 109 -22.28 38.68 8.21
CA LYS A 109 -23.70 39.07 8.19
C LYS A 109 -24.49 38.50 9.39
N ILE A 110 -24.14 37.31 9.88
CA ILE A 110 -24.70 36.77 11.15
C ILE A 110 -24.28 37.61 12.34
N THR A 111 -22.99 37.94 12.46
CA THR A 111 -22.47 38.69 13.61
C THR A 111 -23.02 40.12 13.68
N THR A 112 -23.39 40.71 12.54
CA THR A 112 -24.08 42.02 12.50
C THR A 112 -25.55 41.93 12.91
N TRP A 113 -26.32 40.98 12.36
CA TRP A 113 -27.76 40.83 12.69
C TRP A 113 -27.99 40.25 14.08
N ALA A 114 -27.14 39.32 14.50
CA ALA A 114 -27.31 38.54 15.71
C ALA A 114 -26.46 39.01 16.89
N SER A 115 -25.82 40.17 16.76
CA SER A 115 -25.17 40.89 17.86
C SER A 115 -26.06 41.07 19.11
N ALA A 116 -27.39 40.99 18.98
CA ALA A 116 -28.35 41.01 20.09
C ALA A 116 -28.67 39.63 20.72
N PHE A 117 -28.44 38.52 19.99
CA PHE A 117 -28.74 37.15 20.45
C PHE A 117 -27.49 36.39 20.95
N PHE A 118 -26.31 36.77 20.47
CA PHE A 118 -25.06 36.05 20.69
C PHE A 118 -24.21 36.67 21.82
N TYR A 119 -24.82 36.93 22.98
CA TYR A 119 -24.09 37.21 24.22
C TYR A 119 -23.52 35.92 24.82
N ASN A 120 -22.71 35.20 24.07
CA ASN A 120 -21.87 34.14 24.62
C ASN A 120 -20.41 34.57 24.48
N ASP A 121 -19.77 34.85 25.62
CA ASP A 121 -18.37 35.31 25.68
C ASP A 121 -17.44 34.32 24.97
N GLU A 122 -17.78 33.03 24.94
CA GLU A 122 -16.97 31.99 24.30
C GLU A 122 -16.93 32.08 22.76
N LEU A 123 -18.05 32.45 22.11
CA LEU A 123 -18.06 32.68 20.66
C LEU A 123 -17.26 33.96 20.35
N LYS A 124 -17.45 35.02 21.13
CA LYS A 124 -16.69 36.27 20.97
C LYS A 124 -15.19 36.06 21.22
N ASP A 125 -14.81 35.23 22.17
CA ASP A 125 -13.42 34.84 22.45
C ASP A 125 -12.84 33.97 21.32
N TYR A 126 -13.60 33.00 20.79
CA TYR A 126 -13.21 32.23 19.60
C TYR A 126 -13.03 33.12 18.35
N LEU A 127 -13.87 34.14 18.21
CA LEU A 127 -13.81 35.14 17.15
C LEU A 127 -12.66 36.16 17.34
N THR A 128 -12.09 36.26 18.55
CA THR A 128 -11.03 37.24 18.89
C THR A 128 -9.67 36.59 19.21
N LEU A 129 -9.60 35.27 19.38
CA LEU A 129 -8.38 34.51 19.70
C LEU A 129 -8.14 33.38 18.68
N LYS A 130 -6.88 33.27 18.23
CA LYS A 130 -6.36 32.42 17.14
C LYS A 130 -6.44 30.88 17.32
N SER A 131 -7.32 30.33 18.16
CA SER A 131 -7.46 28.87 18.27
C SER A 131 -8.75 28.42 18.98
N PRO A 132 -9.39 27.32 18.56
CA PRO A 132 -10.56 26.72 19.23
C PRO A 132 -10.33 26.27 20.68
N GLY A 133 -9.06 26.12 21.08
CA GLY A 133 -8.66 25.70 22.42
C GLY A 133 -8.44 24.20 22.51
N LYS A 134 -7.36 23.83 23.21
CA LYS A 134 -6.88 22.44 23.40
C LYS A 134 -7.97 21.46 23.84
N GLU A 135 -8.85 21.82 24.78
CA GLU A 135 -9.87 20.90 25.30
C GLU A 135 -10.90 20.46 24.24
N LYS A 136 -11.26 21.34 23.29
CA LYS A 136 -12.21 20.98 22.22
C LYS A 136 -11.61 19.97 21.25
N TYR A 137 -10.33 20.13 20.91
CA TYR A 137 -9.60 19.14 20.12
C TYR A 137 -9.41 17.83 20.88
N LYS A 138 -9.20 17.91 22.20
CA LYS A 138 -9.10 16.72 23.05
C LYS A 138 -10.41 15.93 23.05
N ASP A 139 -11.55 16.60 23.22
CA ASP A 139 -12.87 15.96 23.13
C ASP A 139 -13.12 15.33 21.76
N MET A 140 -12.72 16.01 20.67
CA MET A 140 -12.83 15.48 19.31
C MET A 140 -12.02 14.21 19.12
N LEU A 141 -10.74 14.22 19.51
CA LEU A 141 -9.86 13.06 19.37
C LEU A 141 -10.37 11.88 20.21
N ARG A 142 -10.88 12.13 21.42
CA ARG A 142 -11.48 11.07 22.24
C ARG A 142 -12.76 10.53 21.61
N LEU A 143 -13.60 11.39 21.03
CA LEU A 143 -14.78 10.94 20.31
C LEU A 143 -14.42 10.03 19.14
N TYR A 144 -13.47 10.46 18.31
CA TYR A 144 -13.00 9.68 17.17
C TYR A 144 -12.52 8.28 17.60
N ILE A 145 -11.59 8.22 18.56
CA ILE A 145 -11.04 6.96 19.07
C ILE A 145 -12.18 6.07 19.61
N SER A 146 -13.13 6.63 20.36
CA SER A 146 -14.26 5.86 20.93
C SER A 146 -15.22 5.33 19.87
N GLN A 147 -15.40 6.04 18.75
CA GLN A 147 -16.33 5.63 17.70
C GLN A 147 -15.72 4.63 16.73
N THR A 148 -14.40 4.66 16.54
CA THR A 148 -13.70 3.79 15.60
C THR A 148 -13.08 2.56 16.24
N GLU A 149 -13.05 2.48 17.57
CA GLU A 149 -12.37 1.39 18.27
C GLU A 149 -12.95 0.02 17.94
N GLU A 150 -14.27 -0.19 18.09
CA GLU A 150 -14.85 -1.52 17.90
C GLU A 150 -14.58 -2.07 16.50
N GLU A 151 -14.81 -1.23 15.48
CA GLU A 151 -14.51 -1.56 14.08
C GLU A 151 -13.01 -1.82 13.89
N MET A 152 -12.14 -0.99 14.47
CA MET A 152 -10.69 -1.14 14.32
C MET A 152 -10.18 -2.41 15.03
N VAL A 153 -10.68 -2.74 16.22
CA VAL A 153 -10.35 -3.98 16.95
C VAL A 153 -10.83 -5.20 16.18
N CYS A 154 -12.05 -5.18 15.63
CA CYS A 154 -12.56 -6.32 14.85
C CYS A 154 -11.76 -6.52 13.56
N ASN A 155 -11.38 -5.44 12.89
CA ASN A 155 -10.50 -5.51 11.71
C ASN A 155 -9.10 -6.03 12.08
N GLU A 156 -8.51 -5.55 13.17
CA GLU A 156 -7.24 -6.07 13.68
C GLU A 156 -7.36 -7.55 14.06
N TYR A 157 -8.49 -7.97 14.62
CA TYR A 157 -8.70 -9.35 15.04
C TYR A 157 -8.72 -10.30 13.84
N ALA A 158 -9.46 -9.95 12.78
CA ALA A 158 -9.41 -10.68 11.53
C ALA A 158 -7.98 -10.67 10.94
N GLN A 159 -7.28 -9.54 10.97
CA GLN A 159 -5.91 -9.43 10.45
C GLN A 159 -4.88 -10.26 11.23
N GLU A 160 -4.99 -10.36 12.55
CA GLU A 160 -4.11 -11.20 13.38
C GLU A 160 -4.34 -12.68 13.08
N ILE A 161 -5.59 -13.12 12.89
CA ILE A 161 -5.91 -14.48 12.45
C ILE A 161 -5.31 -14.74 11.06
N MET A 162 -5.55 -13.84 10.11
CA MET A 162 -5.02 -13.96 8.74
C MET A 162 -3.49 -14.01 8.72
N SER A 163 -2.83 -13.16 9.50
CA SER A 163 -1.37 -13.13 9.61
C SER A 163 -0.81 -14.40 10.25
N ALA A 164 -1.50 -14.94 11.27
CA ALA A 164 -1.13 -16.21 11.89
C ALA A 164 -1.27 -17.39 10.93
N LEU A 165 -2.33 -17.41 10.12
CA LEU A 165 -2.51 -18.42 9.05
C LEU A 165 -1.40 -18.30 8.01
N ASN A 166 -1.09 -17.09 7.54
CA ASN A 166 -0.01 -16.78 6.58
C ASN A 166 1.37 -17.22 7.06
N ALA A 167 1.59 -17.36 8.36
CA ALA A 167 2.84 -17.86 8.91
C ALA A 167 3.03 -19.38 8.74
N MET A 168 1.99 -20.11 8.33
CA MET A 168 2.07 -21.53 8.00
C MET A 168 2.48 -21.71 6.53
N ASP A 169 3.62 -22.36 6.27
CA ASP A 169 4.14 -22.61 4.91
C ASP A 169 3.13 -23.40 4.01
N GLU A 170 2.15 -24.08 4.61
CA GLU A 170 1.14 -24.94 3.97
C GLU A 170 -0.26 -24.30 3.88
N LEU A 171 -0.37 -22.96 3.79
CA LEU A 171 -1.65 -22.24 3.79
C LEU A 171 -2.70 -22.78 2.81
N ASN A 172 -2.25 -23.18 1.62
CA ASN A 172 -3.07 -23.72 0.52
C ASN A 172 -3.75 -25.06 0.83
N THR A 173 -3.49 -25.66 1.99
CA THR A 173 -4.01 -26.98 2.39
C THR A 173 -5.21 -26.90 3.32
N TYR A 174 -5.42 -25.76 3.99
CA TYR A 174 -6.37 -25.66 5.09
C TYR A 174 -7.37 -24.49 5.00
N VAL A 175 -7.11 -23.45 4.19
CA VAL A 175 -7.96 -22.25 4.12
C VAL A 175 -8.22 -21.90 2.66
N ASP A 176 -9.49 -21.84 2.27
CA ASP A 176 -9.93 -21.40 0.94
C ASP A 176 -10.19 -19.88 0.89
N GLU A 177 -10.36 -19.36 -0.33
CA GLU A 177 -10.62 -17.93 -0.57
C GLU A 177 -11.95 -17.46 0.05
N GLU A 178 -12.93 -18.37 0.16
CA GLU A 178 -14.24 -18.10 0.79
C GLU A 178 -14.06 -17.79 2.29
N THR A 179 -13.29 -18.62 3.00
CA THR A 179 -13.00 -18.41 4.43
C THR A 179 -12.27 -17.09 4.70
N PHE A 180 -11.37 -16.67 3.82
CA PHE A 180 -10.66 -15.39 3.93
C PHE A 180 -11.61 -14.19 3.79
N ASN A 181 -12.46 -14.22 2.76
CA ASN A 181 -13.45 -13.17 2.53
C ASN A 181 -14.53 -13.16 3.62
N ASP A 182 -14.86 -14.31 4.17
CA ASP A 182 -15.81 -14.44 5.28
C ASP A 182 -15.26 -13.82 6.56
N LEU A 183 -13.96 -14.00 6.88
CA LEU A 183 -13.34 -13.34 8.03
C LEU A 183 -13.34 -11.80 7.90
N LEU A 184 -13.02 -11.28 6.72
CA LEU A 184 -13.03 -9.84 6.46
C LEU A 184 -14.45 -9.26 6.45
N SER A 185 -15.42 -10.01 5.92
CA SER A 185 -16.83 -9.60 5.95
C SER A 185 -17.42 -9.69 7.36
N ALA A 186 -16.94 -10.64 8.15
CA ALA A 186 -17.34 -10.82 9.54
C ALA A 186 -16.81 -9.70 10.44
N SER A 187 -15.62 -9.16 10.17
CA SER A 187 -15.06 -8.06 10.95
C SER A 187 -15.94 -6.80 10.92
N GLU A 188 -16.65 -6.56 9.82
CA GLU A 188 -17.63 -5.47 9.70
C GLU A 188 -18.89 -5.68 10.55
N LYS A 189 -19.19 -6.93 10.94
CA LYS A 189 -20.36 -7.29 11.74
C LYS A 189 -20.06 -7.42 13.23
N GLY A 190 -18.77 -7.54 13.59
CA GLY A 190 -18.29 -7.57 14.96
C GLY A 190 -17.68 -8.92 15.37
N LYS A 191 -17.16 -8.95 16.61
CA LYS A 191 -16.38 -10.07 17.16
C LYS A 191 -17.08 -11.44 17.04
N ASP A 192 -18.37 -11.52 17.38
CA ASP A 192 -19.10 -12.80 17.40
C ASP A 192 -19.20 -13.45 16.02
N GLU A 193 -19.28 -12.65 14.96
CA GLU A 193 -19.27 -13.15 13.58
C GLU A 193 -17.87 -13.65 13.21
N VAL A 194 -16.82 -12.91 13.59
CA VAL A 194 -15.42 -13.33 13.36
C VAL A 194 -15.15 -14.66 14.09
N ASP A 195 -15.61 -14.79 15.33
CA ASP A 195 -15.53 -16.04 16.10
C ASP A 195 -16.29 -17.18 15.42
N THR A 196 -17.46 -16.91 14.84
CA THR A 196 -18.26 -17.92 14.12
C THR A 196 -17.49 -18.47 12.93
N VAL A 197 -16.93 -17.60 12.10
CA VAL A 197 -16.12 -17.99 10.93
C VAL A 197 -14.86 -18.73 11.36
N LEU A 198 -14.14 -18.20 12.36
CA LEU A 198 -12.95 -18.84 12.93
C LEU A 198 -13.25 -20.25 13.45
N PHE A 199 -14.32 -20.42 14.23
CA PHE A 199 -14.67 -21.71 14.81
C PHE A 199 -15.12 -22.71 13.75
N GLN A 200 -15.84 -22.25 12.72
CA GLN A 200 -16.17 -23.11 11.59
C GLN A 200 -14.90 -23.61 10.91
N MET A 201 -13.98 -22.71 10.56
CA MET A 201 -12.70 -23.05 9.94
C MET A 201 -11.88 -24.05 10.79
N LEU A 202 -11.74 -23.79 12.10
CA LEU A 202 -10.99 -24.67 13.00
C LEU A 202 -11.65 -26.04 13.22
N ASN A 203 -12.98 -26.11 13.12
CA ASN A 203 -13.71 -27.39 13.20
C ASN A 203 -13.57 -28.21 11.92
N GLU A 204 -13.54 -27.56 10.76
CA GLU A 204 -13.31 -28.20 9.46
C GLU A 204 -11.85 -28.63 9.30
N ASN A 205 -10.92 -27.87 9.90
CA ASN A 205 -9.48 -28.08 9.81
C ASN A 205 -8.79 -28.15 11.19
N PRO A 206 -9.08 -29.19 12.00
CA PRO A 206 -8.57 -29.29 13.38
C PRO A 206 -7.04 -29.43 13.48
N GLU A 207 -6.37 -29.78 12.38
CA GLU A 207 -4.91 -29.87 12.31
C GLU A 207 -4.23 -28.50 12.46
N ILE A 208 -4.88 -27.39 12.07
CA ILE A 208 -4.36 -26.01 12.22
C ILE A 208 -3.91 -25.76 13.67
N MET A 209 -4.71 -26.20 14.64
CA MET A 209 -4.44 -26.00 16.06
C MET A 209 -3.21 -26.76 16.60
N LYS A 210 -2.65 -27.67 15.80
CA LYS A 210 -1.43 -28.43 16.15
C LYS A 210 -0.15 -27.80 15.59
N HIS A 211 -0.25 -26.80 14.73
CA HIS A 211 0.92 -26.12 14.18
C HIS A 211 1.44 -25.07 15.17
N GLU A 212 2.66 -25.29 15.67
CA GLU A 212 3.33 -24.36 16.58
C GLU A 212 3.54 -22.99 15.94
N GLU A 213 3.77 -22.90 14.62
CA GLU A 213 3.94 -21.64 13.88
C GLU A 213 2.72 -20.74 13.97
N PHE A 214 1.51 -21.30 13.77
CA PHE A 214 0.26 -20.58 13.90
C PHE A 214 0.06 -20.02 15.32
N ILE A 215 0.23 -20.89 16.33
CA ILE A 215 0.08 -20.51 17.74
C ILE A 215 1.12 -19.47 18.16
N ASN A 216 2.38 -19.65 17.76
CA ASN A 216 3.46 -18.72 18.08
C ASN A 216 3.30 -17.38 17.38
N SER A 217 2.83 -17.38 16.12
CA SER A 217 2.53 -16.15 15.38
C SER A 217 1.43 -15.36 16.09
N LEU A 218 0.32 -16.04 16.44
CA LEU A 218 -0.80 -15.43 17.14
C LEU A 218 -0.42 -15.00 18.57
N ALA A 219 0.45 -15.72 19.26
CA ALA A 219 0.89 -15.37 20.61
C ALA A 219 2.05 -14.36 20.63
N GLY A 220 2.64 -14.01 19.48
CA GLY A 220 3.92 -13.31 19.40
C GLY A 220 3.94 -11.94 20.07
N LYS A 221 2.91 -11.11 19.84
CA LYS A 221 2.79 -9.77 20.46
C LYS A 221 2.56 -9.88 21.97
N LEU A 222 1.66 -10.76 22.39
CA LEU A 222 1.39 -11.04 23.80
C LEU A 222 2.65 -11.53 24.54
N SER A 223 3.35 -12.50 23.97
CA SER A 223 4.61 -13.05 24.49
C SER A 223 5.67 -11.95 24.62
N SER A 224 5.78 -11.07 23.61
CA SER A 224 6.68 -9.92 23.65
C SER A 224 6.33 -8.91 24.75
N ALA A 225 5.04 -8.64 24.98
CA ALA A 225 4.57 -7.76 26.06
C ALA A 225 4.84 -8.34 27.45
N LEU A 226 4.54 -9.64 27.63
CA LEU A 226 4.81 -10.37 28.87
C LEU A 226 6.30 -10.45 29.18
N LYS A 227 7.14 -10.66 28.16
CA LYS A 227 8.61 -10.67 28.30
C LYS A 227 9.17 -9.34 28.79
N LYS A 228 8.62 -8.22 28.34
CA LYS A 228 9.00 -6.88 28.85
C LYS A 228 8.65 -6.71 30.34
N ALA A 229 7.59 -7.37 30.80
CA ALA A 229 7.21 -7.40 32.21
C ALA A 229 7.95 -8.47 33.03
N GLY A 230 8.86 -9.25 32.40
CA GLY A 230 9.67 -10.27 33.07
C GLY A 230 9.05 -11.67 33.07
N TYR A 231 8.03 -11.93 32.26
CA TYR A 231 7.31 -13.20 32.19
C TYR A 231 7.50 -13.89 30.83
N THR A 232 7.38 -15.21 30.77
CA THR A 232 7.37 -15.99 29.52
C THR A 232 6.02 -16.64 29.33
N LEU A 233 5.57 -16.76 28.08
CA LEU A 233 4.31 -17.41 27.71
C LEU A 233 4.62 -18.63 26.83
N ASP A 234 4.36 -19.82 27.37
CA ASP A 234 4.39 -21.07 26.60
C ASP A 234 2.96 -21.67 26.54
N ILE A 235 2.44 -21.85 25.33
CA ILE A 235 1.11 -22.42 25.08
C ILE A 235 1.28 -23.89 24.73
N VAL A 236 0.73 -24.79 25.56
CA VAL A 236 0.97 -26.24 25.42
C VAL A 236 -0.21 -27.01 24.83
N SER A 237 -1.40 -26.41 24.84
CA SER A 237 -2.57 -26.96 24.17
C SER A 237 -3.56 -25.85 23.83
N SER A 238 -4.08 -25.89 22.61
CA SER A 238 -4.92 -24.83 22.05
C SER A 238 -6.35 -25.33 21.86
N THR A 239 -7.32 -24.61 22.41
CA THR A 239 -8.73 -24.73 22.02
C THR A 239 -9.07 -23.61 21.03
N ALA A 240 -10.11 -23.78 20.22
CA ALA A 240 -10.60 -22.72 19.35
C ALA A 240 -10.94 -21.44 20.15
N GLU A 241 -11.54 -21.59 21.33
CA GLU A 241 -11.82 -20.49 22.25
C GLU A 241 -10.55 -19.80 22.76
N LEU A 242 -9.48 -20.55 23.05
CA LEU A 242 -8.19 -19.98 23.43
C LEU A 242 -7.59 -19.14 22.29
N ILE A 243 -7.64 -19.67 21.06
CA ILE A 243 -7.14 -18.99 19.85
C ILE A 243 -7.90 -17.68 19.64
N SER A 244 -9.24 -17.72 19.76
CA SER A 244 -10.08 -16.52 19.67
C SER A 244 -9.68 -15.47 20.70
N ASN A 245 -9.56 -15.87 21.98
CA ASN A 245 -9.20 -14.93 23.05
C ASN A 245 -7.80 -14.32 22.86
N ILE A 246 -6.80 -15.11 22.46
CA ILE A 246 -5.45 -14.60 22.19
C ILE A 246 -5.46 -13.64 21.01
N GLY A 247 -6.12 -14.01 19.91
CA GLY A 247 -6.22 -13.15 18.73
C GLY A 247 -6.91 -11.83 19.03
N PHE A 248 -8.01 -11.87 19.79
CA PHE A 248 -8.75 -10.67 20.18
C PHE A 248 -7.93 -9.74 21.09
N ILE A 249 -7.24 -10.29 22.10
CA ILE A 249 -6.36 -9.50 22.98
C ILE A 249 -5.21 -8.86 22.19
N ASN A 250 -4.60 -9.60 21.26
CA ASN A 250 -3.59 -9.06 20.36
C ASN A 250 -4.12 -7.91 19.50
N ALA A 251 -5.36 -8.03 19.01
CA ALA A 251 -6.02 -7.02 18.21
C ALA A 251 -6.20 -5.72 19.00
N GLU A 252 -6.62 -5.81 20.27
CA GLU A 252 -6.75 -4.63 21.13
C GLU A 252 -5.40 -3.97 21.44
N PHE A 253 -4.34 -4.77 21.67
CA PHE A 253 -2.99 -4.24 21.82
C PHE A 253 -2.48 -3.56 20.54
N SER A 254 -2.79 -4.13 19.37
CA SER A 254 -2.43 -3.56 18.07
C SER A 254 -3.19 -2.26 17.78
N THR A 255 -4.45 -2.21 18.21
CA THR A 255 -5.31 -1.02 18.16
C THR A 255 -4.72 0.12 19.00
N TYR A 256 -4.16 -0.17 20.18
CA TYR A 256 -3.42 0.82 20.97
C TYR A 256 -2.19 1.37 20.23
N ASP A 257 -1.38 0.51 19.61
CA ASP A 257 -0.20 0.95 18.85
C ASP A 257 -0.62 1.82 17.65
N LYS A 258 -1.73 1.47 16.97
CA LYS A 258 -2.33 2.32 15.92
C LYS A 258 -2.73 3.70 16.44
N TYR A 259 -3.42 3.79 17.57
CA TYR A 259 -3.80 5.10 18.15
C TYR A 259 -2.60 5.90 18.66
N LYS A 260 -1.57 5.23 19.18
CA LYS A 260 -0.33 5.88 19.58
C LYS A 260 0.39 6.50 18.39
N ASP A 261 0.54 5.77 17.29
CA ASP A 261 1.12 6.28 16.05
C ASP A 261 0.27 7.44 15.50
N PHE A 262 -1.05 7.29 15.54
CA PHE A 262 -1.98 8.34 15.12
C PHE A 262 -1.80 9.65 15.89
N LEU A 263 -1.75 9.58 17.22
CA LEU A 263 -1.54 10.76 18.06
C LEU A 263 -0.13 11.34 17.89
N LEU A 264 0.88 10.51 17.63
CA LEU A 264 2.25 10.95 17.34
C LEU A 264 2.34 11.68 16.00
N ASN A 265 1.67 11.18 14.98
CA ASN A 265 1.60 11.79 13.66
C ASN A 265 1.00 13.21 13.74
N ILE A 266 -0.08 13.38 14.52
CA ILE A 266 -0.67 14.70 14.79
C ILE A 266 0.35 15.67 15.39
N GLN A 267 1.22 15.20 16.28
CA GLN A 267 2.21 16.02 16.97
C GLN A 267 3.40 16.42 16.09
N THR A 268 3.76 15.61 15.10
CA THR A 268 5.09 15.64 14.50
C THR A 268 5.12 15.93 13.01
N VAL A 269 4.06 15.63 12.26
CA VAL A 269 4.04 15.80 10.81
C VAL A 269 4.10 17.27 10.40
N LYS A 270 4.90 17.53 9.36
CA LYS A 270 5.19 18.85 8.82
C LYS A 270 4.84 18.90 7.34
N ASN A 271 4.42 20.08 6.89
CA ASN A 271 4.21 20.35 5.47
C ASN A 271 5.55 20.56 4.74
N LYS A 272 5.49 20.77 3.43
CA LYS A 272 6.67 21.01 2.56
C LYS A 272 7.51 22.22 2.96
N ASN A 273 6.93 23.17 3.70
CA ASN A 273 7.63 24.36 4.19
C ASN A 273 8.34 24.12 5.54
N GLY A 274 8.17 22.93 6.14
CA GLY A 274 8.77 22.56 7.42
C GLY A 274 7.96 23.00 8.65
N ASP A 275 6.78 23.56 8.43
CA ASP A 275 5.83 23.97 9.47
C ASP A 275 4.97 22.78 9.89
N TYR A 276 4.62 22.71 11.17
CA TYR A 276 3.69 21.70 11.66
C TYR A 276 2.33 21.90 11.00
N VAL A 277 1.75 20.82 10.48
CA VAL A 277 0.42 20.86 9.86
C VAL A 277 -0.64 21.16 10.91
N ALA A 278 -0.60 20.45 12.04
CA ALA A 278 -1.53 20.67 13.14
C ALA A 278 -1.16 21.92 13.98
N PRO A 279 -2.17 22.72 14.39
CA PRO A 279 -1.97 23.82 15.31
C PRO A 279 -1.50 23.33 16.69
N GLU A 280 -0.86 24.22 17.45
CA GLU A 280 -0.27 23.89 18.77
C GLU A 280 -1.26 23.25 19.74
N ASP A 281 -2.51 23.73 19.78
CA ASP A 281 -3.54 23.18 20.66
C ASP A 281 -3.95 21.75 20.30
N LEU A 282 -4.05 21.43 19.00
CA LEU A 282 -4.34 20.07 18.54
C LEU A 282 -3.18 19.13 18.87
N ARG A 283 -1.94 19.59 18.70
CA ARG A 283 -0.74 18.82 19.07
C ARG A 283 -0.67 18.54 20.57
N ARG A 284 -0.98 19.54 21.41
CA ARG A 284 -1.04 19.38 22.87
C ARG A 284 -2.15 18.43 23.30
N ALA A 285 -3.32 18.51 22.67
CA ALA A 285 -4.42 17.58 22.91
C ALA A 285 -4.00 16.13 22.60
N ALA A 286 -3.37 15.91 21.44
CA ALA A 286 -2.87 14.60 21.05
C ALA A 286 -1.79 14.06 22.01
N PHE A 287 -0.88 14.92 22.47
CA PHE A 287 0.13 14.55 23.47
C PHE A 287 -0.49 14.11 24.81
N GLU A 288 -1.48 14.85 25.33
CA GLU A 288 -2.15 14.50 26.58
C GLU A 288 -2.90 13.17 26.49
N ILE A 289 -3.63 12.95 25.39
CA ILE A 289 -4.33 11.67 25.17
C ILE A 289 -3.32 10.52 25.04
N SER A 290 -2.20 10.74 24.34
CA SER A 290 -1.15 9.71 24.22
C SER A 290 -0.60 9.30 25.60
N LYS A 291 -0.45 10.26 26.53
CA LYS A 291 -0.04 9.96 27.91
C LYS A 291 -1.11 9.23 28.72
N GLU A 292 -2.38 9.61 28.54
CA GLU A 292 -3.51 8.93 29.18
C GLU A 292 -3.63 7.47 28.71
N LEU A 293 -3.54 7.23 27.39
CA LEU A 293 -3.54 5.90 26.81
C LEU A 293 -2.36 5.06 27.30
N GLN A 294 -1.15 5.63 27.33
CA GLN A 294 0.04 4.91 27.81
C GLN A 294 -0.13 4.44 29.25
N GLY A 295 -0.54 5.32 30.16
CA GLY A 295 -0.69 4.95 31.58
C GLY A 295 -1.77 3.88 31.79
N LYS A 296 -2.86 3.91 31.01
CA LYS A 296 -3.94 2.92 31.11
C LYS A 296 -3.61 1.59 30.43
N TYR A 297 -2.86 1.60 29.33
CA TYR A 297 -2.28 0.41 28.72
C TYR A 297 -1.38 -0.33 29.72
N GLU A 298 -0.47 0.38 30.39
CA GLU A 298 0.44 -0.21 31.39
C GLU A 298 -0.35 -0.84 32.56
N TYR A 299 -1.45 -0.20 32.98
CA TYR A 299 -2.36 -0.73 33.99
C TYR A 299 -3.10 -1.99 33.53
N ALA A 300 -3.66 -1.98 32.31
CA ALA A 300 -4.38 -3.13 31.75
C ALA A 300 -3.47 -4.35 31.56
N LEU A 301 -2.25 -4.13 31.03
CA LEU A 301 -1.24 -5.18 30.91
C LEU A 301 -0.86 -5.75 32.29
N THR A 302 -0.74 -4.91 33.31
CA THR A 302 -0.45 -5.34 34.68
C THR A 302 -1.59 -6.18 35.26
N ASN A 303 -2.84 -5.80 35.05
CA ASN A 303 -4.01 -6.59 35.46
C ASN A 303 -4.07 -7.94 34.73
N PHE A 304 -3.80 -7.94 33.43
CA PHE A 304 -3.71 -9.16 32.61
C PHE A 304 -2.67 -10.14 33.15
N ILE A 305 -1.47 -9.64 33.44
CA ILE A 305 -0.40 -10.41 34.06
C ILE A 305 -0.83 -10.96 35.42
N ASN A 306 -1.47 -10.14 36.25
CA ASN A 306 -1.91 -10.54 37.58
C ASN A 306 -2.98 -11.63 37.51
N GLU A 307 -3.95 -11.53 36.61
CA GLU A 307 -4.99 -12.55 36.43
C GLU A 307 -4.40 -13.90 35.99
N ILE A 308 -3.45 -13.88 35.04
CA ILE A 308 -2.66 -15.07 34.69
C ILE A 308 -1.93 -15.60 35.94
N ALA A 309 -1.22 -14.74 36.67
CA ALA A 309 -0.44 -15.16 37.84
C ALA A 309 -1.32 -15.78 38.94
N TYR A 310 -2.49 -15.20 39.25
CA TYR A 310 -3.41 -15.71 40.25
C TYR A 310 -4.03 -17.05 39.85
N SER A 311 -4.37 -17.23 38.57
CA SER A 311 -4.92 -18.49 38.06
C SER A 311 -3.95 -19.69 38.16
N VAL A 312 -2.64 -19.43 38.28
CA VAL A 312 -1.56 -20.43 38.35
C VAL A 312 -1.18 -20.79 39.82
N THR A 313 -1.77 -20.13 40.83
CA THR A 313 -1.32 -20.24 42.24
C THR A 313 -1.68 -21.52 43.02
N ASP A 314 -2.20 -22.59 42.40
CA ASP A 314 -2.37 -23.88 43.07
C ASP A 314 -1.26 -24.93 42.79
N GLY A 315 -0.16 -24.55 42.13
CA GLY A 315 1.03 -25.41 42.14
C GLY A 315 2.17 -25.00 41.22
N VAL A 316 3.31 -24.66 41.84
CA VAL A 316 4.67 -24.60 41.28
C VAL A 316 5.04 -23.31 40.55
N VAL A 317 5.81 -22.49 41.26
CA VAL A 317 6.31 -21.15 40.91
C VAL A 317 7.51 -21.15 39.93
N ASP A 318 7.91 -22.29 39.37
CA ASP A 318 9.13 -22.37 38.54
C ASP A 318 8.90 -22.62 37.03
N ALA A 319 7.66 -22.61 36.54
CA ALA A 319 7.42 -22.52 35.09
C ALA A 319 6.03 -21.92 34.81
N LEU A 320 5.97 -20.74 34.21
CA LEU A 320 4.82 -20.29 33.39
C LEU A 320 4.73 -21.11 32.08
N GLY A 321 5.03 -22.40 32.15
CA GLY A 321 5.26 -23.25 30.99
C GLY A 321 4.02 -24.01 30.52
N LEU A 322 2.93 -23.99 31.28
CA LEU A 322 1.75 -24.83 31.03
C LEU A 322 0.48 -24.08 31.45
N ILE A 323 -0.07 -23.28 30.54
CA ILE A 323 -1.43 -22.74 30.73
C ILE A 323 -2.42 -23.74 30.11
N GLU A 324 -3.19 -24.45 30.95
CA GLU A 324 -4.36 -25.22 30.47
C GLU A 324 -5.46 -24.26 29.99
N SER A 325 -6.17 -24.63 28.92
CA SER A 325 -7.21 -23.81 28.26
C SER A 325 -8.27 -23.20 29.19
N LYS A 326 -8.50 -23.81 30.37
CA LYS A 326 -9.43 -23.34 31.40
C LYS A 326 -9.04 -22.00 32.04
N VAL A 327 -7.77 -21.62 32.01
CA VAL A 327 -7.28 -20.35 32.56
C VAL A 327 -7.72 -19.18 31.67
N PHE A 328 -7.56 -19.31 30.36
CA PHE A 328 -7.92 -18.26 29.41
C PHE A 328 -9.42 -18.15 29.14
N SER A 329 -10.21 -19.22 29.31
CA SER A 329 -11.67 -19.10 29.28
C SER A 329 -12.24 -18.25 30.44
N GLN A 330 -11.42 -17.95 31.46
CA GLN A 330 -11.77 -17.08 32.59
C GLN A 330 -11.19 -15.66 32.47
N ILE A 331 -10.20 -15.46 31.60
CA ILE A 331 -9.55 -14.17 31.38
C ILE A 331 -10.35 -13.44 30.30
N THR A 332 -11.33 -12.64 30.74
CA THR A 332 -12.07 -11.72 29.87
C THR A 332 -11.38 -10.37 29.91
N ILE A 333 -10.23 -10.25 29.24
CA ILE A 333 -9.54 -8.96 29.18
C ILE A 333 -9.84 -8.33 27.84
N GLY A 334 -10.94 -7.57 27.85
CA GLY A 334 -11.18 -6.53 26.86
C GLY A 334 -10.44 -5.27 27.31
N ILE A 335 -9.34 -4.95 26.64
CA ILE A 335 -8.64 -3.67 26.72
C ILE A 335 -9.53 -2.64 26.02
N ASP A 336 -10.55 -2.18 26.74
CA ASP A 336 -11.49 -1.15 26.26
C ASP A 336 -10.82 0.24 26.29
N ILE A 337 -10.27 0.63 25.14
CA ILE A 337 -9.62 1.91 24.87
C ILE A 337 -10.63 3.07 25.00
N ALA A 338 -11.91 2.88 24.70
CA ALA A 338 -12.99 3.86 24.86
C ALA A 338 -13.22 4.16 26.35
N THR A 339 -13.22 3.13 27.19
CA THR A 339 -13.18 3.29 28.65
C THR A 339 -11.88 3.98 29.09
N PHE A 340 -10.77 3.80 28.38
CA PHE A 340 -9.52 4.51 28.69
C PHE A 340 -9.58 6.01 28.42
N ILE A 341 -10.28 6.45 27.40
CA ILE A 341 -10.44 7.87 27.09
C ILE A 341 -11.67 8.51 27.77
N GLY A 342 -12.54 7.68 28.34
CA GLY A 342 -13.73 8.05 29.11
C GLY A 342 -14.96 8.27 28.23
N ASN A 343 -16.16 8.15 28.80
CA ASN A 343 -17.41 8.37 28.07
C ASN A 343 -17.45 9.78 27.47
N VAL A 344 -17.35 9.86 26.14
CA VAL A 344 -17.55 11.10 25.40
C VAL A 344 -18.99 11.13 24.91
N SER A 345 -19.76 12.14 25.30
CA SER A 345 -21.05 12.37 24.66
C SER A 345 -20.82 12.91 23.25
N LEU A 346 -21.64 12.47 22.30
CA LEU A 346 -21.78 13.04 20.95
C LEU A 346 -22.37 14.45 20.96
N ASP A 347 -22.04 15.21 21.99
CA ASP A 347 -22.64 16.49 22.25
C ASP A 347 -21.83 17.59 21.55
N MET A 348 -22.17 17.79 20.28
CA MET A 348 -21.76 18.94 19.47
C MET A 348 -22.66 20.17 19.70
N THR A 349 -23.47 20.19 20.78
CA THR A 349 -24.42 21.29 21.13
C THR A 349 -23.82 22.69 21.15
N GLY A 350 -22.50 22.86 21.18
CA GLY A 350 -21.85 24.14 20.97
C GLY A 350 -21.39 24.30 19.52
N LEU A 351 -21.94 25.26 18.79
CA LEU A 351 -21.47 25.65 17.45
C LEU A 351 -19.94 25.79 17.39
N VAL A 352 -19.31 26.44 18.38
CA VAL A 352 -17.85 26.58 18.47
C VAL A 352 -17.13 25.23 18.57
N LYS A 353 -17.71 24.27 19.29
CA LYS A 353 -17.21 22.90 19.41
C LYS A 353 -17.32 22.17 18.07
N GLY A 354 -18.46 22.27 17.38
CA GLY A 354 -18.62 21.74 16.02
C GLY A 354 -17.58 22.29 15.04
N VAL A 355 -17.37 23.60 15.02
CA VAL A 355 -16.33 24.25 14.19
C VAL A 355 -14.93 23.69 14.50
N SER A 356 -14.62 23.52 15.78
CA SER A 356 -13.33 22.96 16.22
C SER A 356 -13.13 21.52 15.71
N TYR A 357 -14.19 20.72 15.71
CA TYR A 357 -14.14 19.34 15.27
C TYR A 357 -13.87 19.25 13.77
N VAL A 358 -14.60 20.04 12.97
CA VAL A 358 -14.39 20.12 11.52
C VAL A 358 -12.97 20.54 11.18
N GLN A 359 -12.46 21.60 11.82
CA GLN A 359 -11.07 22.04 11.62
C GLN A 359 -10.06 20.97 12.05
N GLY A 360 -10.32 20.29 13.16
CA GLY A 360 -9.47 19.22 13.66
C GLY A 360 -9.34 18.07 12.67
N TYR A 361 -10.47 17.55 12.16
CA TYR A 361 -10.47 16.52 11.13
C TYR A 361 -9.80 17.01 9.85
N ALA A 362 -9.99 18.28 9.46
CA ALA A 362 -9.30 18.85 8.31
C ALA A 362 -7.77 18.83 8.43
N TYR A 363 -7.23 19.23 9.58
CA TYR A 363 -5.78 19.15 9.84
C TYR A 363 -5.28 17.71 9.83
N ILE A 364 -6.03 16.78 10.44
CA ILE A 364 -5.63 15.36 10.49
C ILE A 364 -5.70 14.73 9.10
N GLY A 365 -6.71 15.08 8.29
CA GLY A 365 -6.84 14.62 6.91
C GLY A 365 -5.67 15.11 6.04
N GLU A 366 -5.21 16.34 6.24
CA GLU A 366 -4.00 16.86 5.58
C GLU A 366 -2.74 16.11 6.02
N ILE A 367 -2.59 15.83 7.32
CA ILE A 367 -1.49 15.02 7.87
C ILE A 367 -1.42 13.65 7.23
N TYR A 368 -2.55 12.93 7.18
CA TYR A 368 -2.58 11.59 6.59
C TYR A 368 -2.50 11.60 5.07
N SER A 369 -2.92 12.67 4.40
CA SER A 369 -2.64 12.84 2.97
C SER A 369 -1.14 12.99 2.69
N ILE A 370 -0.38 13.64 3.58
CA ILE A 370 1.09 13.73 3.49
C ILE A 370 1.72 12.36 3.74
N ILE A 371 1.35 11.70 4.85
CA ILE A 371 1.88 10.37 5.23
C ILE A 371 1.64 9.36 4.10
N LEU A 372 0.41 9.26 3.60
CA LEU A 372 0.07 8.28 2.56
C LEU A 372 0.83 8.51 1.25
N ASN A 373 1.12 9.78 0.92
CA ASN A 373 2.00 10.09 -0.22
C ASN A 373 3.46 9.68 0.05
N GLU A 374 3.95 9.83 1.28
CA GLU A 374 5.27 9.31 1.65
C GLU A 374 5.31 7.77 1.63
N ASP A 375 4.24 7.08 2.05
CA ASP A 375 4.12 5.63 1.97
C ASP A 375 4.07 5.14 0.54
N LYS A 376 3.34 5.83 -0.33
CA LYS A 376 3.41 5.60 -1.77
C LYS A 376 4.85 5.70 -2.26
N ASP A 377 5.57 6.77 -1.92
CA ASP A 377 6.97 6.95 -2.35
C ASP A 377 7.91 5.89 -1.74
N ARG A 378 7.67 5.45 -0.51
CA ARG A 378 8.41 4.35 0.14
C ARG A 378 8.16 3.03 -0.58
N PHE A 379 6.89 2.71 -0.85
CA PHE A 379 6.49 1.50 -1.55
C PHE A 379 7.01 1.47 -2.99
N VAL A 380 6.89 2.56 -3.75
CA VAL A 380 7.42 2.64 -5.12
C VAL A 380 8.93 2.43 -5.15
N ARG A 381 9.67 2.97 -4.16
CA ARG A 381 11.12 2.73 -4.01
C ARG A 381 11.46 1.30 -3.62
N GLN A 382 10.63 0.67 -2.79
CA GLN A 382 10.84 -0.68 -2.30
C GLN A 382 9.50 -1.41 -2.17
N LYS A 383 9.12 -2.12 -3.22
CA LYS A 383 7.86 -2.86 -3.31
C LYS A 383 7.96 -4.15 -2.49
N ASN A 384 7.68 -4.06 -1.19
CA ASN A 384 7.67 -5.17 -0.26
C ASN A 384 6.38 -5.14 0.59
N GLU A 385 6.11 -6.24 1.29
CA GLU A 385 4.90 -6.41 2.08
C GLU A 385 4.81 -5.46 3.28
N VAL A 386 5.94 -5.18 3.94
CA VAL A 386 5.99 -4.24 5.07
C VAL A 386 5.53 -2.83 4.65
N ASN A 387 6.02 -2.35 3.51
CA ASN A 387 5.63 -1.05 2.96
C ASN A 387 4.20 -1.07 2.42
N ALA A 388 3.72 -2.21 1.90
CA ALA A 388 2.34 -2.37 1.45
C ALA A 388 1.35 -2.30 2.64
N MET A 389 1.65 -3.00 3.73
CA MET A 389 0.84 -2.97 4.96
C MET A 389 0.81 -1.57 5.58
N GLN A 390 1.95 -0.87 5.61
CA GLN A 390 2.00 0.52 6.11
C GLN A 390 1.13 1.46 5.24
N PHE A 391 1.21 1.34 3.92
CA PHE A 391 0.37 2.10 2.99
C PHE A 391 -1.12 1.86 3.26
N ILE A 392 -1.54 0.60 3.41
CA ILE A 392 -2.95 0.25 3.67
C ILE A 392 -3.43 0.80 5.01
N LYS A 393 -2.61 0.66 6.07
CA LYS A 393 -2.90 1.20 7.40
C LYS A 393 -3.19 2.70 7.35
N ASP A 394 -2.32 3.47 6.72
CA ASP A 394 -2.49 4.93 6.66
C ASP A 394 -3.58 5.36 5.67
N TYR A 395 -3.87 4.54 4.66
CA TYR A 395 -5.00 4.71 3.75
C TYR A 395 -6.35 4.61 4.48
N GLU A 396 -6.55 3.56 5.29
CA GLU A 396 -7.77 3.34 6.07
C GLU A 396 -7.98 4.46 7.10
N ILE A 397 -6.93 4.93 7.76
CA ILE A 397 -7.02 6.05 8.69
C ILE A 397 -7.46 7.32 7.95
N LEU A 398 -6.91 7.60 6.77
CA LEU A 398 -7.29 8.77 5.97
C LEU A 398 -8.77 8.71 5.54
N LEU A 399 -9.24 7.54 5.11
CA LEU A 399 -10.63 7.26 4.77
C LEU A 399 -11.58 7.63 5.92
N ASN A 400 -11.29 7.11 7.12
CA ASN A 400 -12.12 7.30 8.30
C ASN A 400 -12.10 8.75 8.79
N ILE A 401 -10.94 9.41 8.76
CA ILE A 401 -10.82 10.84 9.13
C ILE A 401 -11.59 11.74 8.17
N ARG A 402 -11.56 11.44 6.87
CA ARG A 402 -12.31 12.23 5.89
C ARG A 402 -13.81 12.09 6.08
N LYS A 403 -14.29 10.86 6.25
CA LYS A 403 -15.70 10.59 6.58
C LYS A 403 -16.12 11.31 7.86
N ALA A 404 -15.33 11.21 8.94
CA ALA A 404 -15.62 11.89 10.21
C ALA A 404 -15.64 13.43 10.08
N GLY A 405 -14.79 13.99 9.21
CA GLY A 405 -14.79 15.43 8.91
C GLY A 405 -16.07 15.90 8.22
N GLU A 406 -16.57 15.14 7.24
CA GLU A 406 -17.84 15.43 6.54
C GLU A 406 -19.04 15.32 7.51
N GLU A 407 -19.08 14.26 8.31
CA GLU A 407 -20.12 14.06 9.33
C GLU A 407 -20.09 15.16 10.39
N ALA A 408 -18.89 15.60 10.82
CA ALA A 408 -18.74 16.73 11.73
C ALA A 408 -19.26 18.03 11.13
N TYR A 409 -19.03 18.26 9.84
CA TYR A 409 -19.52 19.45 9.14
C TYR A 409 -21.05 19.46 9.07
N LEU A 410 -21.66 18.32 8.77
CA LEU A 410 -23.11 18.15 8.75
C LEU A 410 -23.73 18.39 10.12
N ASN A 411 -23.22 17.72 11.16
CA ASN A 411 -23.72 17.86 12.51
C ASN A 411 -23.59 19.29 13.04
N MET A 412 -22.47 19.96 12.74
CA MET A 412 -22.29 21.38 13.03
C MET A 412 -23.33 22.26 12.30
N SER A 413 -23.63 21.93 11.05
CA SER A 413 -24.54 22.70 10.19
C SER A 413 -26.02 22.44 10.45
N ASP A 414 -26.37 21.39 11.20
CA ASP A 414 -27.75 21.05 11.56
C ASP A 414 -28.33 22.00 12.62
N PHE A 415 -27.46 22.67 13.40
CA PHE A 415 -27.82 23.56 14.52
C PHE A 415 -28.67 22.89 15.61
N SER A 416 -28.84 21.56 15.55
CA SER A 416 -29.58 20.80 16.54
C SER A 416 -28.82 20.80 17.86
N GLY A 417 -29.55 21.04 18.96
CA GLY A 417 -28.98 21.12 20.30
C GLY A 417 -28.53 22.52 20.75
N THR A 418 -28.08 23.40 19.86
CA THR A 418 -27.72 24.79 20.23
C THR A 418 -28.93 25.73 20.27
N TRP A 419 -29.92 25.50 19.41
CA TRP A 419 -31.03 26.41 19.18
C TRP A 419 -32.38 25.74 19.44
N ASN A 420 -33.38 26.54 19.81
CA ASN A 420 -34.75 26.05 19.87
C ASN A 420 -35.23 25.66 18.45
N LYS A 421 -36.27 24.84 18.37
CA LYS A 421 -36.74 24.25 17.11
C LYS A 421 -37.16 25.28 16.05
N ASP A 422 -37.63 26.45 16.45
CA ASP A 422 -38.10 27.48 15.52
C ASP A 422 -36.92 28.27 14.94
N ASP A 423 -35.95 28.64 15.78
CA ASP A 423 -34.70 29.28 15.36
C ASP A 423 -33.85 28.33 14.51
N GLN A 424 -33.78 27.04 14.87
CA GLN A 424 -33.11 26.01 14.09
C GLN A 424 -33.66 25.96 12.66
N LYS A 425 -34.99 25.87 12.48
CA LYS A 425 -35.61 25.82 11.14
C LYS A 425 -35.32 27.07 10.32
N CYS A 426 -35.29 28.24 10.96
CA CYS A 426 -34.98 29.49 10.28
C CYS A 426 -33.52 29.51 9.80
N LEU A 427 -32.58 29.08 10.65
CA LEU A 427 -31.16 28.97 10.29
C LEU A 427 -30.91 27.92 9.22
N GLN A 428 -31.52 26.74 9.32
CA GLN A 428 -31.43 25.69 8.30
C GLN A 428 -31.94 26.18 6.93
N LYS A 429 -33.08 26.89 6.90
CA LYS A 429 -33.60 27.47 5.65
C LYS A 429 -32.67 28.54 5.08
N TRP A 430 -32.13 29.41 5.93
CA TRP A 430 -31.28 30.52 5.49
C TRP A 430 -29.90 30.07 5.03
N THR A 431 -29.35 29.03 5.65
CA THR A 431 -28.05 28.44 5.29
C THR A 431 -28.14 27.40 4.18
N ASN A 432 -29.34 27.15 3.65
CA ASN A 432 -29.63 26.11 2.69
C ASN A 432 -29.11 24.72 3.12
N TYR A 433 -29.43 24.37 4.37
CA TYR A 433 -28.94 23.14 5.00
C TYR A 433 -29.30 21.89 4.20
N GLU A 434 -30.49 21.81 3.58
CA GLU A 434 -30.92 20.63 2.84
C GLU A 434 -30.03 20.35 1.61
N GLU A 435 -29.67 21.38 0.85
CA GLU A 435 -28.73 21.23 -0.28
C GLU A 435 -27.33 20.86 0.19
N LYS A 436 -26.86 21.48 1.29
CA LYS A 436 -25.57 21.11 1.91
C LYS A 436 -25.58 19.67 2.39
N LYS A 437 -26.69 19.23 3.01
CA LYS A 437 -26.89 17.87 3.47
C LYS A 437 -26.78 16.90 2.31
N ASN A 438 -27.51 17.13 1.23
CA ASN A 438 -27.43 16.30 0.03
C ASN A 438 -26.02 16.26 -0.57
N PHE A 439 -25.31 17.38 -0.60
CA PHE A 439 -23.94 17.44 -1.10
C PHE A 439 -22.96 16.67 -0.21
N CYS A 440 -23.01 16.84 1.12
CA CYS A 440 -22.13 16.10 2.03
C CYS A 440 -22.47 14.60 2.06
N ASP A 441 -23.77 14.24 2.02
CA ASP A 441 -24.19 12.83 1.95
C ASP A 441 -23.61 12.17 0.70
N ASN A 442 -23.66 12.83 -0.45
CA ASN A 442 -23.02 12.35 -1.69
C ASN A 442 -21.49 12.24 -1.55
N ASN A 443 -20.84 13.21 -0.90
CA ASN A 443 -19.39 13.15 -0.66
C ASN A 443 -19.01 12.02 0.29
N ILE A 444 -19.81 11.76 1.33
CA ILE A 444 -19.62 10.65 2.25
C ILE A 444 -19.74 9.31 1.50
N GLU A 445 -20.74 9.15 0.64
CA GLU A 445 -20.88 7.94 -0.19
C GLU A 445 -19.71 7.79 -1.18
N MET A 446 -19.24 8.90 -1.77
CA MET A 446 -18.05 8.90 -2.61
C MET A 446 -16.80 8.47 -1.82
N ILE A 447 -16.58 9.02 -0.62
CA ILE A 447 -15.47 8.64 0.25
C ILE A 447 -15.56 7.15 0.59
N LYS A 448 -16.74 6.64 0.97
CA LYS A 448 -16.94 5.21 1.24
C LYS A 448 -16.59 4.34 0.04
N SER A 449 -16.89 4.79 -1.18
CA SER A 449 -16.51 4.07 -2.40
C SER A 449 -14.99 3.96 -2.56
N PHE A 450 -14.22 4.89 -2.01
CA PHE A 450 -12.75 4.82 -2.03
C PHE A 450 -12.15 3.80 -1.05
N LYS A 451 -12.94 2.91 -0.43
CA LYS A 451 -12.42 1.85 0.44
C LYS A 451 -11.32 1.06 -0.28
N PHE A 452 -10.25 0.73 0.45
CA PHE A 452 -9.17 -0.08 -0.11
C PHE A 452 -9.70 -1.46 -0.50
N ILE A 453 -9.50 -1.82 -1.76
CA ILE A 453 -9.84 -3.13 -2.30
C ILE A 453 -8.69 -4.07 -1.96
N MET A 454 -8.93 -5.03 -1.06
CA MET A 454 -7.98 -6.11 -0.79
C MET A 454 -7.84 -7.00 -2.03
N PRO A 455 -6.65 -7.57 -2.29
CA PRO A 455 -6.47 -8.48 -3.42
C PRO A 455 -7.40 -9.70 -3.30
N GLU A 456 -8.09 -10.05 -4.38
CA GLU A 456 -8.63 -11.41 -4.57
C GLU A 456 -7.44 -12.38 -4.57
N ILE A 457 -7.50 -13.41 -3.73
CA ILE A 457 -6.46 -14.44 -3.66
C ILE A 457 -6.83 -15.44 -4.74
N ILE A 458 -6.50 -15.13 -6.00
CA ILE A 458 -6.85 -15.95 -7.17
C ILE A 458 -6.56 -17.43 -6.91
N GLU A 459 -7.64 -18.20 -6.78
CA GLU A 459 -7.68 -19.65 -6.89
C GLU A 459 -6.81 -20.12 -8.06
N ASN A 460 -5.90 -21.05 -7.79
CA ASN A 460 -5.41 -21.93 -8.83
C ASN A 460 -5.64 -23.38 -8.41
N ARG A 461 -6.89 -23.85 -8.54
CA ARG A 461 -7.15 -25.26 -8.80
C ARG A 461 -8.30 -25.44 -9.79
N THR A 462 -7.96 -25.89 -11.00
CA THR A 462 -8.58 -27.10 -11.55
C THR A 462 -7.51 -28.01 -12.17
N ALA A 463 -7.53 -29.27 -11.73
CA ALA A 463 -6.53 -30.30 -12.04
C ALA A 463 -6.52 -30.78 -13.51
N ASP A 464 -7.37 -30.22 -14.38
CA ASP A 464 -7.42 -30.59 -15.81
C ASP A 464 -6.76 -29.56 -16.73
N GLU A 465 -6.45 -28.34 -16.26
CA GLU A 465 -5.65 -27.35 -17.02
C GLU A 465 -4.14 -27.44 -16.75
N GLN A 466 -3.73 -28.20 -15.72
CA GLN A 466 -2.33 -28.43 -15.31
C GLN A 466 -1.47 -29.22 -16.30
N LYS A 467 -1.98 -29.56 -17.49
CA LYS A 467 -1.17 -30.18 -18.54
C LYS A 467 -0.63 -29.24 -19.60
N GLN A 468 -0.93 -27.93 -19.59
CA GLN A 468 -0.54 -27.07 -20.72
C GLN A 468 -0.04 -25.65 -20.45
N LYS A 469 0.27 -25.23 -19.20
CA LYS A 469 0.65 -23.81 -18.96
C LYS A 469 1.72 -23.49 -17.90
N THR A 470 2.67 -24.39 -17.65
CA THR A 470 3.83 -24.18 -16.73
C THR A 470 5.19 -24.44 -17.38
N SER A 471 5.35 -24.22 -18.69
CA SER A 471 6.70 -24.21 -19.27
C SER A 471 7.31 -22.82 -19.11
N ILE A 472 8.35 -22.69 -18.29
CA ILE A 472 9.34 -21.61 -18.45
C ILE A 472 9.80 -21.66 -19.91
N THR A 473 10.06 -20.50 -20.52
CA THR A 473 10.69 -20.47 -21.83
C THR A 473 12.21 -20.42 -21.67
N PRO A 474 13.00 -20.96 -22.63
CA PRO A 474 14.46 -20.89 -22.57
C PRO A 474 15.00 -19.45 -22.42
N ASN A 475 14.27 -18.46 -22.96
CA ASN A 475 14.61 -17.04 -22.84
C ASN A 475 14.37 -16.48 -21.43
N GLU A 476 13.30 -16.90 -20.75
CA GLU A 476 13.06 -16.53 -19.35
C GLU A 476 14.11 -17.18 -18.42
N ALA A 477 14.47 -18.44 -18.67
CA ALA A 477 15.52 -19.13 -17.92
C ALA A 477 16.88 -18.43 -18.05
N ALA A 478 17.24 -18.00 -19.26
CA ALA A 478 18.48 -17.26 -19.51
C ALA A 478 18.54 -15.94 -18.74
N ALA A 479 17.41 -15.21 -18.66
CA ALA A 479 17.33 -13.96 -17.91
C ALA A 479 17.49 -14.18 -16.39
N ILE A 480 16.87 -15.22 -15.84
CA ILE A 480 17.00 -15.58 -14.41
C ILE A 480 18.45 -15.93 -14.06
N TRP A 481 19.14 -16.70 -14.92
CA TRP A 481 20.54 -17.03 -14.70
C TRP A 481 21.49 -15.85 -14.82
N GLU A 482 21.22 -14.94 -15.75
CA GLU A 482 21.99 -13.71 -15.88
C GLU A 482 21.84 -12.84 -14.62
N GLU A 483 20.61 -12.65 -14.10
CA GLU A 483 20.37 -11.90 -12.87
C GLU A 483 21.09 -12.52 -11.66
N PHE A 484 21.01 -13.83 -11.47
CA PHE A 484 21.67 -14.54 -10.37
C PHE A 484 23.20 -14.40 -10.40
N LEU A 485 23.80 -14.42 -11.60
CA LEU A 485 25.23 -14.22 -11.78
C LEU A 485 25.64 -12.74 -11.60
N ILE A 486 24.81 -11.77 -11.99
CA ILE A 486 25.07 -10.33 -11.82
C ILE A 486 24.93 -9.92 -10.35
N SER A 487 23.86 -10.36 -9.67
CA SER A 487 23.54 -9.99 -8.29
C SER A 487 24.60 -10.51 -7.30
N GLY A 488 25.26 -11.61 -7.65
CA GLY A 488 26.21 -12.28 -6.76
C GLY A 488 25.54 -13.13 -5.69
N GLU A 489 24.23 -13.39 -5.79
CA GLU A 489 23.46 -14.21 -4.84
C GLU A 489 24.03 -15.63 -4.70
N TYR A 490 24.64 -16.19 -5.75
CA TYR A 490 25.36 -17.46 -5.68
C TYR A 490 26.42 -17.53 -4.57
N SER A 491 26.92 -16.37 -4.10
CA SER A 491 27.95 -16.32 -3.07
C SER A 491 27.49 -16.73 -1.67
N SER A 492 26.18 -16.83 -1.42
CA SER A 492 25.65 -17.42 -0.16
C SER A 492 25.75 -18.94 -0.15
N PHE A 493 25.80 -19.59 -1.32
CA PHE A 493 25.88 -21.04 -1.49
C PHE A 493 27.33 -21.56 -1.58
N ILE A 494 28.27 -20.67 -1.85
CA ILE A 494 29.68 -21.00 -2.08
C ILE A 494 30.51 -20.59 -0.85
N ASN A 495 30.99 -21.59 -0.10
CA ASN A 495 31.93 -21.43 1.03
C ASN A 495 33.29 -20.86 0.58
N ASP A 496 34.19 -20.48 1.50
CA ASP A 496 35.50 -19.73 1.45
C ASP A 496 36.48 -19.90 0.24
N TRP A 497 36.09 -20.52 -0.87
CA TRP A 497 36.78 -20.58 -2.14
C TRP A 497 37.10 -19.20 -2.71
N ASP A 498 38.27 -19.08 -3.32
CA ASP A 498 38.72 -17.82 -3.92
C ASP A 498 37.77 -17.40 -5.05
N LYS A 499 36.98 -16.34 -4.80
CA LYS A 499 36.07 -15.72 -5.78
C LYS A 499 36.78 -15.25 -7.06
N SER A 500 38.12 -15.26 -7.11
CA SER A 500 38.93 -14.99 -8.30
C SER A 500 38.98 -16.11 -9.33
N SER A 501 38.68 -17.35 -8.93
CA SER A 501 38.74 -18.55 -9.79
C SER A 501 37.38 -19.09 -10.22
N LEU A 502 36.27 -18.41 -9.88
CA LEU A 502 34.92 -18.88 -10.21
C LEU A 502 34.62 -18.76 -11.71
N GLU A 503 34.15 -19.87 -12.26
CA GLU A 503 33.67 -19.99 -13.63
C GLU A 503 32.26 -20.60 -13.65
N TYR A 504 31.47 -20.31 -14.67
CA TYR A 504 30.12 -20.82 -14.82
C TYR A 504 29.83 -21.34 -16.23
N THR A 505 28.87 -22.25 -16.37
CA THR A 505 28.25 -22.63 -17.63
C THR A 505 26.74 -22.72 -17.47
N ILE A 506 26.00 -22.41 -18.52
CA ILE A 506 24.53 -22.55 -18.58
C ILE A 506 24.25 -23.53 -19.71
N VAL A 507 23.68 -24.69 -19.39
CA VAL A 507 23.51 -25.81 -20.33
C VAL A 507 22.35 -26.69 -19.89
N ASP A 508 21.49 -27.06 -20.84
CA ASP A 508 20.42 -28.05 -20.65
C ASP A 508 21.03 -29.46 -20.63
N VAL A 509 20.91 -30.13 -19.49
CA VAL A 509 21.45 -31.48 -19.26
C VAL A 509 20.38 -32.53 -18.96
N ASN A 510 19.10 -32.15 -18.94
CA ASN A 510 17.99 -33.07 -18.69
C ASN A 510 17.06 -33.23 -19.93
N SER A 511 17.30 -32.44 -20.99
CA SER A 511 16.53 -32.36 -22.24
C SER A 511 15.11 -31.78 -22.10
N ASP A 512 14.89 -30.86 -21.15
CA ASP A 512 13.61 -30.16 -20.94
C ASP A 512 13.53 -28.77 -21.61
N GLU A 513 14.54 -28.39 -22.39
CA GLU A 513 14.74 -27.07 -23.02
C GLU A 513 15.06 -25.93 -22.04
N ILE A 514 15.09 -26.18 -20.73
CA ILE A 514 15.46 -25.22 -19.68
C ILE A 514 16.90 -25.49 -19.25
N PRO A 515 17.85 -24.60 -19.57
CA PRO A 515 19.23 -24.86 -19.20
C PRO A 515 19.46 -24.72 -17.70
N GLU A 516 20.30 -25.57 -17.13
CA GLU A 516 20.79 -25.47 -15.75
C GLU A 516 22.06 -24.63 -15.63
N LEU A 517 22.28 -24.05 -14.45
CA LEU A 517 23.48 -23.30 -14.14
C LEU A 517 24.45 -24.15 -13.34
N PHE A 518 25.68 -24.26 -13.83
CA PHE A 518 26.80 -24.84 -13.11
C PHE A 518 27.79 -23.74 -12.79
N ILE A 519 28.30 -23.73 -11.57
CA ILE A 519 29.43 -22.88 -11.14
C ILE A 519 30.54 -23.81 -10.65
N GLN A 520 31.78 -23.56 -11.03
CA GLN A 520 32.93 -24.33 -10.53
C GLN A 520 34.07 -23.42 -10.03
N ALA A 521 34.84 -23.96 -9.10
CA ALA A 521 36.13 -23.41 -8.66
C ALA A 521 37.20 -24.50 -8.74
N SER A 522 38.38 -24.18 -9.27
CA SER A 522 39.52 -25.10 -9.29
C SER A 522 40.36 -25.00 -8.02
N ASP A 523 40.94 -26.12 -7.59
CA ASP A 523 41.92 -26.18 -6.51
C ASP A 523 43.29 -25.56 -6.89
N ILE A 524 44.20 -25.48 -5.90
CA ILE A 524 45.59 -25.03 -6.11
C ILE A 524 46.36 -26.15 -6.82
N GLY A 525 46.13 -26.28 -8.12
CA GLY A 525 46.65 -27.36 -8.96
C GLY A 525 45.93 -27.45 -10.31
N GLY A 526 44.67 -27.01 -10.37
CA GLY A 526 43.86 -26.97 -11.60
C GLY A 526 43.42 -28.35 -12.08
N GLU A 527 43.50 -29.36 -11.22
CA GLU A 527 43.16 -30.75 -11.54
C GLU A 527 41.90 -31.22 -10.81
N PHE A 528 41.58 -30.64 -9.65
CA PHE A 528 40.33 -30.87 -8.93
C PHE A 528 39.44 -29.64 -8.97
N TYR A 529 38.14 -29.88 -9.02
CA TYR A 529 37.11 -28.86 -9.08
C TYR A 529 36.07 -29.11 -8.02
N ASN A 530 35.62 -28.04 -7.37
CA ASN A 530 34.35 -28.03 -6.66
C ASN A 530 33.29 -27.44 -7.60
N THR A 531 32.19 -28.14 -7.80
CA THR A 531 31.12 -27.75 -8.74
C THR A 531 29.79 -27.68 -8.02
N TRP A 532 29.10 -26.55 -8.16
CA TRP A 532 27.74 -26.31 -7.66
C TRP A 532 26.77 -26.30 -8.84
N ILE A 533 25.64 -26.98 -8.67
CA ILE A 533 24.57 -27.11 -9.67
C ILE A 533 23.33 -26.40 -9.16
N PHE A 534 22.76 -25.56 -10.00
CA PHE A 534 21.52 -24.83 -9.76
C PHE A 534 20.52 -25.15 -10.86
N VAL A 535 19.27 -25.37 -10.47
CA VAL A 535 18.15 -25.63 -11.40
C VAL A 535 17.06 -24.60 -11.24
N LEU A 536 16.21 -24.46 -12.26
CA LEU A 536 14.99 -23.64 -12.17
C LEU A 536 13.79 -24.52 -11.92
N GLU A 537 13.15 -24.33 -10.77
CA GLU A 537 11.85 -24.91 -10.47
C GLU A 537 10.84 -23.77 -10.29
N ASN A 538 9.85 -23.66 -11.18
CA ASN A 538 8.80 -22.63 -11.13
C ASN A 538 9.32 -21.19 -10.95
N ARG A 539 10.42 -20.86 -11.64
CA ARG A 539 11.14 -19.56 -11.65
C ARG A 539 11.96 -19.29 -10.38
N ASN A 540 12.05 -20.25 -9.47
CA ASN A 540 12.95 -20.19 -8.32
C ASN A 540 14.27 -20.88 -8.64
N ILE A 541 15.36 -20.29 -8.19
CA ILE A 541 16.69 -20.88 -8.25
C ILE A 541 16.83 -21.84 -7.09
N VAL A 542 16.93 -23.12 -7.40
CA VAL A 542 17.13 -24.17 -6.40
C VAL A 542 18.57 -24.64 -6.50
N PHE A 543 19.28 -24.55 -5.37
CA PHE A 543 20.57 -25.23 -5.22
C PHE A 543 20.32 -26.75 -5.19
N SER A 544 20.83 -27.45 -6.20
CA SER A 544 20.57 -28.89 -6.39
C SER A 544 21.67 -29.74 -5.78
N HIS A 545 22.95 -29.42 -6.08
CA HIS A 545 24.06 -30.29 -5.68
C HIS A 545 25.39 -29.55 -5.60
N GLU A 546 26.28 -29.99 -4.71
CA GLU A 546 27.69 -29.61 -4.66
C GLU A 546 28.54 -30.88 -4.69
N THR A 547 29.58 -30.90 -5.53
CA THR A 547 30.53 -32.02 -5.54
C THR A 547 31.96 -31.56 -5.78
N TYR A 548 32.90 -32.22 -5.11
CA TYR A 548 34.33 -32.05 -5.29
C TYR A 548 34.94 -33.30 -5.92
N GLY A 549 35.68 -33.14 -7.02
CA GLY A 549 36.30 -34.28 -7.69
C GLY A 549 37.34 -33.92 -8.76
N TYR A 550 37.94 -34.95 -9.33
CA TYR A 550 39.01 -34.85 -10.33
C TYR A 550 38.44 -34.61 -11.74
N GLY A 551 38.83 -33.49 -12.36
CA GLY A 551 38.33 -33.05 -13.66
C GLY A 551 36.97 -32.33 -13.59
N SER A 552 36.60 -31.63 -14.67
CA SER A 552 35.31 -30.92 -14.77
C SER A 552 34.18 -31.82 -15.27
N PHE A 553 32.96 -31.39 -14.99
CA PHE A 553 31.74 -32.03 -15.46
C PHE A 553 31.64 -32.01 -16.99
N ARG A 554 31.01 -33.06 -17.53
CA ARG A 554 30.73 -33.25 -18.96
C ARG A 554 29.32 -33.81 -19.12
N TYR A 555 28.81 -33.84 -20.34
CA TYR A 555 27.48 -34.37 -20.64
C TYR A 555 27.53 -35.42 -21.75
N SER A 556 26.77 -36.51 -21.60
CA SER A 556 26.59 -37.54 -22.62
C SER A 556 25.12 -37.51 -23.10
N PRO A 557 24.86 -36.93 -24.29
CA PRO A 557 23.51 -36.87 -24.85
C PRO A 557 22.86 -38.25 -25.06
N SER A 558 23.62 -39.24 -25.53
CA SER A 558 23.14 -40.61 -25.80
C SER A 558 22.69 -41.34 -24.55
N ASN A 559 23.25 -40.99 -23.40
CA ASN A 559 22.86 -41.55 -22.11
C ASN A 559 21.93 -40.60 -21.31
N ASN A 560 21.63 -39.41 -21.85
CA ASN A 560 20.98 -38.29 -21.14
C ASN A 560 21.54 -38.11 -19.71
N ALA A 561 22.87 -38.08 -19.60
CA ALA A 561 23.53 -38.16 -18.31
C ALA A 561 24.71 -37.18 -18.18
N ILE A 562 24.82 -36.60 -17.00
CA ILE A 562 25.95 -35.77 -16.56
C ILE A 562 27.08 -36.72 -16.14
N ILE A 563 28.23 -36.61 -16.78
CA ILE A 563 29.45 -37.30 -16.36
C ILE A 563 30.12 -36.43 -15.31
N GLY A 564 29.97 -36.81 -14.05
CA GLY A 564 30.55 -36.09 -12.92
C GLY A 564 32.02 -36.41 -12.70
N SER A 565 32.58 -35.74 -11.71
CA SER A 565 34.00 -35.85 -11.36
C SER A 565 34.22 -36.99 -10.36
N PRO A 566 35.09 -37.99 -10.64
CA PRO A 566 35.43 -39.01 -9.65
C PRO A 566 36.14 -38.38 -8.44
N GLU A 567 35.97 -38.99 -7.27
CA GLU A 567 36.51 -38.47 -6.01
C GLU A 567 38.05 -38.45 -5.96
N TRP A 568 38.71 -39.25 -6.79
CA TRP A 568 40.16 -39.39 -6.82
C TRP A 568 40.72 -39.44 -8.23
N LYS A 569 41.98 -39.00 -8.36
CA LYS A 569 42.73 -38.99 -9.62
C LYS A 569 43.02 -40.43 -10.09
N PRO A 570 42.68 -40.81 -11.33
CA PRO A 570 42.99 -42.13 -11.87
C PRO A 570 44.49 -42.48 -11.80
N PHE A 571 44.81 -43.73 -11.48
CA PHE A 571 46.19 -44.22 -11.39
C PHE A 571 46.30 -45.69 -11.81
N GLY A 572 47.40 -46.06 -12.48
CA GLY A 572 47.76 -47.48 -12.67
C GLY A 572 46.75 -48.35 -13.45
N GLY A 573 45.94 -47.77 -14.34
CA GLY A 573 44.87 -48.50 -15.02
C GLY A 573 43.60 -48.69 -14.16
N THR A 574 43.52 -47.97 -13.04
CA THR A 574 42.35 -47.88 -12.17
C THR A 574 41.79 -46.45 -12.21
N GLY A 575 40.49 -46.32 -12.42
CA GLY A 575 39.81 -45.03 -12.58
C GLY A 575 38.35 -45.24 -12.98
N TYR A 576 37.49 -44.27 -12.69
CA TYR A 576 36.08 -44.35 -13.06
C TYR A 576 35.52 -42.98 -13.45
N SER A 577 34.35 -42.98 -14.07
CA SER A 577 33.53 -41.80 -14.28
C SER A 577 32.10 -42.12 -13.86
N PRO A 578 31.55 -41.41 -12.86
CA PRO A 578 30.15 -41.55 -12.49
C PRO A 578 29.24 -40.83 -13.50
N PHE A 579 28.09 -41.42 -13.78
CA PHE A 579 27.04 -40.90 -14.63
C PHE A 579 25.80 -40.62 -13.76
N TYR A 580 25.27 -39.40 -13.88
CA TYR A 580 24.13 -38.93 -13.12
C TYR A 580 23.00 -38.49 -14.04
N SER A 581 21.75 -38.71 -13.63
CA SER A 581 20.57 -38.05 -14.19
C SER A 581 20.18 -36.88 -13.32
N LEU A 582 19.74 -35.79 -13.93
CA LEU A 582 19.09 -34.70 -13.22
C LEU A 582 17.58 -34.82 -13.42
N HIS A 583 16.83 -35.02 -12.34
CA HIS A 583 15.38 -35.14 -12.35
C HIS A 583 14.76 -34.11 -11.40
N GLY A 584 14.09 -33.11 -11.97
CA GLY A 584 13.62 -31.95 -11.22
C GLY A 584 14.78 -31.24 -10.52
N THR A 585 14.75 -31.20 -9.20
CA THR A 585 15.79 -30.57 -8.37
C THR A 585 16.88 -31.53 -7.86
N GLN A 586 16.81 -32.82 -8.19
CA GLN A 586 17.68 -33.85 -7.63
C GLN A 586 18.65 -34.45 -8.66
N LEU A 587 19.93 -34.51 -8.29
CA LEU A 587 20.97 -35.21 -9.04
C LEU A 587 21.06 -36.66 -8.55
N GLU A 588 20.67 -37.62 -9.39
CA GLU A 588 20.60 -39.05 -9.06
C GLU A 588 21.72 -39.84 -9.74
N TYR A 589 22.36 -40.75 -9.01
CA TYR A 589 23.36 -41.66 -9.56
C TYR A 589 22.71 -42.74 -10.42
N LEU A 590 23.17 -42.89 -11.67
CA LEU A 590 22.71 -43.95 -12.57
C LEU A 590 23.66 -45.15 -12.52
N PHE A 591 24.90 -44.93 -12.91
CA PHE A 591 25.94 -45.95 -13.03
C PHE A 591 27.32 -45.29 -13.10
N GLU A 592 28.38 -46.09 -13.09
CA GLU A 592 29.73 -45.65 -13.39
C GLU A 592 30.40 -46.57 -14.41
N ILE A 593 31.27 -45.97 -15.21
CA ILE A 593 32.15 -46.68 -16.13
C ILE A 593 33.57 -46.53 -15.61
N GLY A 594 34.24 -47.65 -15.38
CA GLY A 594 35.60 -47.63 -14.85
C GLY A 594 36.49 -48.72 -15.38
N GLN A 595 37.72 -48.69 -14.89
CA GLN A 595 38.73 -49.70 -15.07
C GLN A 595 39.28 -50.04 -13.69
N ASP A 596 39.46 -51.32 -13.42
CA ASP A 596 40.08 -51.83 -12.20
C ASP A 596 41.11 -52.89 -12.56
N GLU A 597 42.36 -52.65 -12.18
CA GLU A 597 43.53 -53.48 -12.53
C GLU A 597 43.60 -53.83 -14.03
N GLY A 598 43.24 -52.86 -14.90
CA GLY A 598 43.25 -53.04 -16.35
C GLY A 598 41.99 -53.67 -16.95
N LYS A 599 41.01 -54.12 -16.15
CA LYS A 599 39.73 -54.65 -16.64
C LYS A 599 38.65 -53.58 -16.61
N ASN A 600 37.97 -53.36 -17.74
CA ASN A 600 36.88 -52.39 -17.81
C ASN A 600 35.62 -52.95 -17.13
N TYR A 601 34.88 -52.09 -16.45
CA TYR A 601 33.63 -52.45 -15.81
C TYR A 601 32.55 -51.36 -15.98
N TYR A 602 31.31 -51.82 -15.91
CA TYR A 602 30.11 -51.04 -15.69
C TYR A 602 29.60 -51.39 -14.29
N ARG A 603 29.22 -50.41 -13.48
CA ARG A 603 28.63 -50.66 -12.16
C ARG A 603 27.42 -49.77 -11.96
N ASP A 604 26.33 -50.35 -11.49
CA ASP A 604 25.11 -49.66 -11.08
C ASP A 604 24.69 -50.12 -9.68
N SER A 605 23.46 -49.77 -9.26
CA SER A 605 22.90 -50.18 -7.97
C SER A 605 22.70 -51.69 -7.82
N MET A 606 22.68 -52.46 -8.91
CA MET A 606 22.50 -53.91 -8.93
C MET A 606 23.82 -54.69 -8.86
N GLY A 607 24.94 -54.03 -9.15
CA GLY A 607 26.28 -54.59 -8.97
C GLY A 607 27.25 -54.26 -10.11
N THR A 608 28.35 -55.01 -10.19
CA THR A 608 29.43 -54.76 -11.18
C THR A 608 29.42 -55.81 -12.29
N LYS A 609 29.49 -55.36 -13.54
CA LYS A 609 29.62 -56.16 -14.77
C LYS A 609 30.92 -55.79 -15.49
N TYR A 610 31.75 -56.77 -15.85
CA TYR A 610 32.91 -56.53 -16.70
C TYR A 610 32.49 -56.33 -18.17
N ILE A 611 33.08 -55.33 -18.83
CA ILE A 611 32.71 -54.91 -20.18
C ILE A 611 33.94 -54.92 -21.11
N SER A 612 33.69 -54.98 -22.43
CA SER A 612 34.78 -54.93 -23.44
C SER A 612 35.34 -53.51 -23.62
N ASP A 613 36.52 -53.37 -24.25
CA ASP A 613 37.07 -52.06 -24.63
C ASP A 613 36.13 -51.28 -25.56
N ASN A 614 35.46 -51.98 -26.48
CA ASN A 614 34.49 -51.38 -27.39
C ASN A 614 33.25 -50.88 -26.64
N GLU A 615 32.74 -51.66 -25.69
CA GLU A 615 31.59 -51.29 -24.84
C GLU A 615 31.95 -50.13 -23.91
N ARG A 616 33.15 -50.10 -23.32
CA ARG A 616 33.63 -48.95 -22.55
C ARG A 616 33.71 -47.70 -23.43
N SER A 617 34.28 -47.82 -24.62
CA SER A 617 34.47 -46.68 -25.52
C SER A 617 33.14 -46.08 -25.98
N SER A 618 32.09 -46.91 -26.17
CA SER A 618 30.76 -46.42 -26.57
C SER A 618 30.10 -45.47 -25.57
N TYR A 619 30.44 -45.52 -24.27
CA TYR A 619 29.90 -44.56 -23.30
C TYR A 619 30.52 -43.16 -23.41
N TYR A 620 31.61 -43.01 -24.17
CA TYR A 620 32.33 -41.74 -24.31
C TYR A 620 32.32 -41.19 -25.75
N THR A 621 31.60 -41.83 -26.69
CA THR A 621 31.67 -41.47 -28.11
C THR A 621 31.05 -40.11 -28.45
N ASP A 622 30.12 -39.62 -27.65
CA ASP A 622 29.34 -38.41 -27.92
C ASP A 622 29.44 -37.37 -26.79
N VAL A 623 30.43 -37.53 -25.91
CA VAL A 623 30.59 -36.69 -24.74
C VAL A 623 30.92 -35.25 -25.13
N VAL A 624 30.15 -34.33 -24.56
CA VAL A 624 30.27 -32.89 -24.71
C VAL A 624 30.95 -32.31 -23.46
N ASN A 625 32.03 -31.55 -23.67
CA ASN A 625 32.67 -30.80 -22.60
C ASN A 625 31.97 -29.46 -22.39
N PHE A 626 31.77 -29.05 -21.14
CA PHE A 626 31.18 -27.76 -20.82
C PHE A 626 32.11 -26.58 -21.15
N MET A 627 31.51 -25.47 -21.56
CA MET A 627 32.20 -24.21 -21.88
C MET A 627 32.09 -23.21 -20.73
N TRP A 628 33.11 -23.19 -19.87
CA TRP A 628 33.14 -22.36 -18.68
C TRP A 628 33.51 -20.88 -18.96
N LYS A 629 32.83 -19.94 -18.30
CA LYS A 629 32.98 -18.47 -18.41
C LYS A 629 33.30 -17.84 -17.05
N ARG A 630 34.13 -16.79 -16.97
CA ARG A 630 34.48 -16.10 -15.70
C ARG A 630 33.44 -15.06 -15.25
N ILE A 631 33.28 -14.86 -13.93
CA ILE A 631 32.22 -14.01 -13.34
C ILE A 631 32.58 -12.50 -13.13
N ARG A 632 33.85 -12.04 -13.19
CA ARG A 632 34.28 -10.66 -12.80
C ARG A 632 34.04 -9.49 -13.80
N SER A 633 32.82 -9.20 -14.29
CA SER A 633 32.64 -8.11 -15.29
C SER A 633 31.54 -7.06 -15.09
N LEU A 634 30.98 -6.88 -13.89
CA LEU A 634 29.89 -5.89 -13.67
C LEU A 634 30.16 -4.98 -12.45
N SER A 635 30.51 -3.69 -12.65
CA SER A 635 30.62 -2.68 -11.56
C SER A 635 30.37 -1.22 -12.02
N SER A 636 29.21 -0.67 -11.65
CA SER A 636 28.92 0.62 -10.92
C SER A 636 29.08 2.02 -11.62
N PRO A 637 28.56 3.16 -11.04
CA PRO A 637 27.57 4.09 -11.66
C PRO A 637 27.98 5.60 -11.69
N SER A 638 27.19 6.50 -12.33
CA SER A 638 27.25 7.97 -12.02
C SER A 638 26.12 8.87 -12.61
N SER A 639 25.40 9.54 -11.70
CA SER A 639 25.01 10.98 -11.57
C SER A 639 24.26 11.84 -12.64
N SER A 640 23.23 12.56 -12.12
CA SER A 640 22.81 13.98 -12.38
C SER A 640 22.16 14.30 -13.75
N SER A 641 21.07 15.08 -13.91
CA SER A 641 20.81 16.46 -13.45
C SER A 641 19.34 16.91 -13.59
N LYS A 642 18.85 17.77 -12.67
CA LYS A 642 17.62 18.58 -12.84
C LYS A 642 17.71 19.54 -14.03
N THR A 643 16.59 19.84 -14.68
CA THR A 643 16.31 21.18 -15.25
C THR A 643 14.81 21.48 -15.32
N ASP A 644 14.52 22.76 -15.51
CA ASP A 644 13.36 23.60 -15.20
C ASP A 644 11.96 23.17 -15.71
N LEU A 645 10.96 23.46 -14.87
CA LEU A 645 9.55 23.03 -14.96
C LEU A 645 8.64 24.06 -15.68
N SER A 646 9.21 24.95 -16.50
CA SER A 646 8.51 26.14 -16.99
C SER A 646 8.31 26.21 -18.51
N SER A 647 8.52 25.12 -19.26
CA SER A 647 8.58 25.19 -20.72
C SER A 647 7.69 24.27 -21.55
N TYR A 648 6.86 23.39 -20.96
CA TYR A 648 6.08 22.43 -21.77
C TYR A 648 4.67 22.18 -21.24
N MET A 649 3.81 23.19 -21.31
CA MET A 649 2.35 22.99 -21.30
C MET A 649 1.75 23.51 -22.60
N GLY A 650 1.22 22.56 -23.39
CA GLY A 650 0.51 22.73 -24.65
C GLY A 650 0.70 21.42 -25.42
N THR A 651 -0.33 20.66 -25.80
CA THR A 651 -1.56 21.19 -26.41
C THR A 651 -2.84 20.39 -26.14
N ASP A 652 -2.79 19.19 -25.56
CA ASP A 652 -4.01 18.43 -25.21
C ASP A 652 -4.70 18.87 -23.90
N ILE A 653 -3.99 19.69 -23.12
CA ILE A 653 -4.61 20.48 -22.06
C ILE A 653 -5.64 21.46 -22.63
N PHE A 654 -5.60 21.89 -23.90
CA PHE A 654 -6.62 22.83 -24.42
C PHE A 654 -7.95 22.18 -24.80
N ASP A 655 -7.98 20.86 -25.07
CA ASP A 655 -9.23 20.14 -25.32
C ASP A 655 -9.85 19.61 -24.02
N PHE A 656 -9.02 19.25 -23.03
CA PHE A 656 -9.49 19.03 -21.67
C PHE A 656 -9.83 20.36 -20.95
N ILE A 657 -9.11 21.46 -21.20
CA ILE A 657 -9.52 22.83 -20.80
C ILE A 657 -10.73 23.24 -21.61
N LYS A 658 -11.05 22.73 -22.79
CA LYS A 658 -12.35 23.02 -23.41
C LYS A 658 -13.49 22.31 -22.68
N MET A 659 -13.32 21.04 -22.33
CA MET A 659 -14.30 20.30 -21.51
C MET A 659 -14.35 20.76 -20.04
N ALA A 660 -13.23 21.25 -19.50
CA ALA A 660 -13.10 21.75 -18.13
C ALA A 660 -13.26 23.28 -18.06
N VAL A 661 -13.21 24.05 -19.14
CA VAL A 661 -13.75 25.44 -19.18
C VAL A 661 -15.26 25.36 -19.29
N ASP A 662 -15.80 24.33 -19.95
CA ASP A 662 -17.23 24.02 -19.91
C ASP A 662 -17.71 23.46 -18.55
N MET A 663 -16.80 23.07 -17.63
CA MET A 663 -17.16 22.61 -16.25
C MET A 663 -16.52 23.42 -15.09
N TYR A 664 -15.50 24.24 -15.31
CA TYR A 664 -14.69 24.92 -14.29
C TYR A 664 -14.34 26.38 -14.62
N ASP A 665 -15.02 27.04 -15.58
CA ASP A 665 -15.15 28.51 -15.59
C ASP A 665 -16.52 28.93 -15.04
N GLY A 666 -16.73 28.57 -13.78
CA GLY A 666 -17.85 29.01 -12.98
C GLY A 666 -17.56 30.26 -12.16
N GLU A 667 -16.90 31.29 -12.72
CA GLU A 667 -17.29 32.64 -12.29
C GLU A 667 -18.79 32.75 -12.62
N CYS A 668 -19.63 33.12 -11.65
CA CYS A 668 -21.08 33.05 -11.75
C CYS A 668 -21.63 33.60 -13.09
N ASN A 669 -21.84 32.72 -14.08
CA ASN A 669 -22.48 33.03 -15.35
C ASN A 669 -24.00 33.07 -15.15
N TYR A 670 -24.50 34.08 -14.45
CA TYR A 670 -25.86 34.53 -14.68
C TYR A 670 -25.88 35.31 -16.00
N SER A 671 -26.01 34.61 -17.13
CA SER A 671 -26.47 35.24 -18.35
C SER A 671 -27.99 35.23 -18.34
N ILE A 672 -28.60 36.42 -18.37
CA ILE A 672 -30.05 36.54 -18.44
C ILE A 672 -30.37 37.23 -19.76
N LYS A 673 -30.99 36.48 -20.68
CA LYS A 673 -31.32 36.95 -22.04
C LYS A 673 -30.09 37.41 -22.85
N GLY A 674 -28.93 36.78 -22.63
CA GLY A 674 -27.69 37.09 -23.35
C GLY A 674 -26.89 38.27 -22.77
N ILE A 675 -27.32 38.85 -21.65
CA ILE A 675 -26.56 39.87 -20.92
C ILE A 675 -25.74 39.18 -19.85
N GLU A 676 -24.44 39.46 -19.83
CA GLU A 676 -23.45 38.71 -19.06
C GLU A 676 -22.61 39.63 -18.17
N TYR A 677 -22.11 39.08 -17.06
CA TYR A 677 -21.09 39.73 -16.26
C TYR A 677 -19.85 39.98 -17.13
N GLY A 678 -19.23 41.15 -17.00
CA GLY A 678 -18.13 41.54 -17.89
C GLY A 678 -18.54 42.18 -19.21
N MET A 679 -19.83 42.14 -19.59
CA MET A 679 -20.35 42.83 -20.78
C MET A 679 -20.25 44.35 -20.61
N SER A 680 -20.05 45.08 -21.71
CA SER A 680 -20.08 46.54 -21.63
C SER A 680 -21.49 47.02 -21.26
N LEU A 681 -21.59 48.02 -20.40
CA LEU A 681 -22.89 48.57 -19.97
C LEU A 681 -23.71 49.07 -21.16
N ALA A 682 -23.06 49.53 -22.23
CA ALA A 682 -23.72 49.97 -23.46
C ALA A 682 -24.33 48.79 -24.24
N ASP A 683 -23.56 47.72 -24.45
CA ASP A 683 -24.02 46.54 -25.20
C ASP A 683 -25.11 45.79 -24.42
N ALA A 684 -24.94 45.66 -23.10
CA ALA A 684 -25.95 45.07 -22.21
C ALA A 684 -27.27 45.87 -22.23
N THR A 685 -27.18 47.20 -22.27
CA THR A 685 -28.34 48.09 -22.40
C THR A 685 -29.04 47.91 -23.74
N GLU A 686 -28.29 47.86 -24.85
CA GLU A 686 -28.86 47.63 -26.18
C GLU A 686 -29.54 46.26 -26.29
N LEU A 687 -28.92 45.22 -25.72
CA LEU A 687 -29.49 43.87 -25.71
C LEU A 687 -30.77 43.79 -24.87
N ALA A 688 -30.80 44.46 -23.71
CA ALA A 688 -31.98 44.49 -22.82
C ALA A 688 -33.19 45.12 -23.49
N TYR A 689 -33.00 46.13 -24.34
CA TYR A 689 -34.07 46.75 -25.11
C TYR A 689 -34.73 45.78 -26.11
N GLN A 690 -34.05 44.73 -26.54
CA GLN A 690 -34.63 43.75 -27.48
C GLN A 690 -35.68 42.84 -26.83
N PHE A 691 -35.66 42.71 -25.50
CA PHE A 691 -36.50 41.77 -24.77
C PHE A 691 -37.33 42.42 -23.64
N SER A 692 -37.31 43.75 -23.53
CA SER A 692 -38.04 44.50 -22.52
C SER A 692 -39.17 45.33 -23.13
N ASN A 693 -40.24 45.54 -22.36
CA ASN A 693 -41.34 46.40 -22.79
C ASN A 693 -40.99 47.89 -22.61
N TYR A 694 -40.27 48.21 -21.52
CA TYR A 694 -39.75 49.55 -21.23
C TYR A 694 -38.71 49.48 -20.10
N ILE A 695 -37.92 50.56 -19.97
CA ILE A 695 -36.95 50.74 -18.89
C ILE A 695 -37.61 51.45 -17.70
N VAL A 696 -37.38 50.93 -16.49
CA VAL A 696 -37.92 51.44 -15.22
C VAL A 696 -36.93 52.42 -14.58
N GLU A 697 -35.65 52.07 -14.55
CA GLU A 697 -34.59 52.94 -14.05
C GLU A 697 -33.38 52.95 -14.99
N ASP A 698 -32.87 54.14 -15.28
CA ASP A 698 -31.80 54.39 -16.25
C ASP A 698 -30.70 55.27 -15.66
N LEU A 699 -29.86 54.68 -14.79
CA LEU A 699 -28.75 55.36 -14.14
C LEU A 699 -27.41 55.06 -14.84
N PRO A 700 -26.37 55.90 -14.68
CA PRO A 700 -25.08 55.70 -15.34
C PRO A 700 -24.33 54.42 -14.93
N TYR A 701 -24.73 53.76 -13.86
CA TYR A 701 -24.10 52.55 -13.30
C TYR A 701 -25.13 51.45 -12.99
N TYR A 702 -26.42 51.68 -13.24
CA TYR A 702 -27.48 50.74 -12.91
C TYR A 702 -28.65 50.90 -13.86
N LYS A 703 -29.17 49.80 -14.38
CA LYS A 703 -30.35 49.78 -15.24
C LYS A 703 -31.35 48.76 -14.70
N LEU A 704 -32.64 49.07 -14.79
CA LEU A 704 -33.74 48.16 -14.47
C LEU A 704 -34.77 48.18 -15.62
N PHE A 705 -35.08 47.01 -16.15
CA PHE A 705 -35.99 46.78 -17.27
C PHE A 705 -37.17 45.92 -16.83
N LYS A 706 -38.37 46.21 -17.33
CA LYS A 706 -39.54 45.36 -17.12
C LYS A 706 -39.71 44.46 -18.35
N LEU A 707 -39.54 43.15 -18.17
CA LEU A 707 -39.64 42.17 -19.25
C LEU A 707 -41.11 41.81 -19.52
N ASN A 708 -41.92 41.66 -18.47
CA ASN A 708 -43.37 41.47 -18.51
C ASN A 708 -43.99 41.99 -17.19
N GLU A 709 -45.30 41.82 -16.97
CA GLU A 709 -46.01 42.34 -15.79
C GLU A 709 -45.42 41.86 -14.45
N GLU A 710 -44.88 40.64 -14.40
CA GLU A 710 -44.39 39.99 -13.17
C GLU A 710 -42.86 39.88 -13.11
N THR A 711 -42.15 40.14 -14.22
CA THR A 711 -40.71 39.90 -14.33
C THR A 711 -39.92 41.18 -14.69
N SER A 712 -38.89 41.48 -13.89
CA SER A 712 -37.99 42.62 -14.10
C SER A 712 -36.53 42.17 -14.13
N LEU A 713 -35.73 42.73 -15.04
CA LEU A 713 -34.29 42.48 -15.17
C LEU A 713 -33.51 43.73 -14.80
N SER A 714 -32.60 43.66 -13.84
CA SER A 714 -31.65 44.73 -13.56
C SER A 714 -30.22 44.31 -13.80
N PHE A 715 -29.37 45.28 -14.10
CA PHE A 715 -27.92 45.10 -14.09
C PHE A 715 -27.18 46.35 -13.66
N HIS A 716 -26.00 46.15 -13.10
CA HIS A 716 -25.19 47.13 -12.38
C HIS A 716 -23.74 47.10 -12.90
N ALA A 717 -23.08 48.26 -12.90
CA ALA A 717 -21.69 48.46 -13.30
C ALA A 717 -21.02 49.53 -12.42
N ASN A 718 -20.28 49.14 -11.35
CA ASN A 718 -19.66 50.10 -10.42
C ASN A 718 -18.70 51.08 -11.13
N ASP A 719 -17.99 50.61 -12.16
CA ASP A 719 -17.04 51.42 -12.93
C ASP A 719 -17.69 52.21 -14.08
N LYS A 720 -19.03 52.09 -14.23
CA LYS A 720 -19.87 52.67 -15.30
C LYS A 720 -19.54 52.17 -16.70
N LYS A 721 -18.76 51.10 -16.82
CA LYS A 721 -18.29 50.57 -18.12
C LYS A 721 -18.65 49.11 -18.28
N VAL A 722 -18.51 48.31 -17.23
CA VAL A 722 -18.60 46.86 -17.29
C VAL A 722 -19.59 46.34 -16.26
N ILE A 723 -20.46 45.43 -16.67
CA ILE A 723 -21.45 44.82 -15.78
C ILE A 723 -20.77 44.00 -14.70
N ASP A 724 -21.05 44.33 -13.44
CA ASP A 724 -20.57 43.63 -12.24
C ASP A 724 -21.73 43.20 -11.32
N GLY A 725 -22.97 43.28 -11.81
CA GLY A 725 -24.17 42.82 -11.13
C GLY A 725 -25.31 42.55 -12.10
N ILE A 726 -26.00 41.41 -12.03
CA ILE A 726 -27.22 41.13 -12.80
C ILE A 726 -28.24 40.44 -11.88
N SER A 727 -29.50 40.91 -11.90
CA SER A 727 -30.58 40.35 -11.10
C SER A 727 -31.86 40.22 -11.92
N LEU A 728 -32.55 39.09 -11.82
CA LEU A 728 -33.92 38.91 -12.32
C LEU A 728 -34.87 38.84 -11.13
N TYR A 729 -35.86 39.71 -11.12
CA TYR A 729 -36.92 39.74 -10.11
C TYR A 729 -38.17 39.15 -10.73
N VAL A 730 -38.77 38.16 -10.05
CA VAL A 730 -40.11 37.65 -10.34
C VAL A 730 -40.95 38.00 -9.11
N GLU A 731 -41.93 38.90 -9.30
CA GLU A 731 -42.84 39.37 -8.23
C GLU A 731 -43.94 38.37 -7.90
#